data_AF-A0A117NNB4-F1
#
_entry.id   AF-A0A117NNB4-F1
#
_cell.length_a   1.000
_cell.length_b   1.000
_cell.length_c   1.000
_cell.angle_alpha   90.00
_cell.angle_beta   90.00
_cell.angle_gamma   90.00
#
_symmetry.space_group_name_H-M   'P 1'
#
loop_
_entity.id
_entity.type
_entity.pdbx_description
1 polymer ?
#
loop_
_entity_poly.entity_id
_entity_poly.type
_entity_poly.pdbx_seq_one_letter_code
_entity_poly.pdbx_strand_id
1 'polypeptide(L)'
;MVTVMPSTGYTPHPSKMMKAAQWMGTGIVEVGVVPKPKITEPEDAIVQITHCTISGADIHLYAGELKDAMEKGDIIGQEAIGLVEEVGSNVKSIKAGDRVIILPVISCGTCDYCQRQEYSLCDNTNPSKEMEAAYGHRLGGKLGYSRLCGGYPGDQAEYCRVPHADLSCVKAPEYIDARKLLGLANVVTTAWHALELAEVQEGDVLGVWGCGPIGLAVQRLARLRGAKKIYAMDKDVQRLRIAEDFGMTPVDVDAHPDVAEYILSIEDHGLDRSIEASGYRSQEVEFPAMKAIGLERDSSDTLSAIVKATRKGGNVALVGDFFFTTQNFPIGPLMQKALTVRGGQTWPQKYFPFLMDLVVQGRLDTSWLFTYVDDFENIAEMYKKFSNHQVPGRLKVCLATAFGRSQQMQSYSDLPVSPGPSTTTVPPQELATPQFFVMFPPPPIALDWNNIGFKVRDGNGHVEIHFSHSGENKWSAPQFVASPFIPVHGMAPGLNYGQQVYEGLKAFRHPANDKITIFRPDRNAKRMQHSAEVVSIPPVPEDLFIECVQLAVGANAEYVPPHDSGAAMYVRPMLFGSSAQLGLSPPDGYTLAVFAMPTGVYHGASAVDALILEDFDRCAPHGTGAAKVGGNYAPVLRHSDRARREGFGITLHLDSATRTEVDEFSTSAFIGVKRDGDQITVIQPDSRNAIDSVTAASVLEIAGTLGYRVEKRRVAYEELREFDEVIAAGTAAALVPVGSITMQSRGDKFEYRCGAQKEGGEVCVKLLQTLRGIQSGTVEDTLGWNYEVQAPPKGWTQQAQEEIELSGANVP
;
A
#
# COMPACT_ATOMS: atom_id res chain seq x y z
N MET A 1 25.27 -9.30 30.36
CA MET A 1 24.47 -10.39 30.97
C MET A 1 24.66 -11.61 30.08
N VAL A 2 24.98 -12.78 30.63
CA VAL A 2 25.00 -14.02 29.84
C VAL A 2 23.55 -14.36 29.52
N THR A 3 23.11 -14.09 28.29
CA THR A 3 21.77 -14.46 27.85
C THR A 3 21.68 -15.98 27.84
N VAL A 4 20.78 -16.55 28.64
CA VAL A 4 20.53 -17.99 28.67
C VAL A 4 19.88 -18.36 27.34
N MET A 5 20.49 -19.28 26.59
CA MET A 5 19.91 -19.79 25.34
C MET A 5 18.58 -20.49 25.62
N PRO A 6 17.53 -20.26 24.82
CA PRO A 6 16.22 -20.84 25.06
C PRO A 6 16.27 -22.36 24.92
N SER A 7 15.49 -23.05 25.74
CA SER A 7 15.25 -24.48 25.59
C SER A 7 14.72 -24.80 24.19
N THR A 8 15.31 -25.78 23.51
CA THR A 8 14.94 -26.13 22.13
C THR A 8 13.69 -27.01 22.05
N GLY A 9 13.57 -28.01 22.94
CA GLY A 9 12.36 -28.82 23.10
C GLY A 9 11.24 -28.07 23.84
N TYR A 10 9.99 -28.53 23.74
CA TYR A 10 8.85 -27.94 24.46
C TYR A 10 8.49 -28.73 25.72
N THR A 11 7.84 -28.06 26.67
CA THR A 11 7.20 -28.68 27.84
C THR A 11 5.93 -29.42 27.41
N PRO A 12 5.86 -30.76 27.54
CA PRO A 12 4.70 -31.52 27.12
C PRO A 12 3.50 -31.30 28.05
N HIS A 13 2.29 -31.19 27.50
CA HIS A 13 1.06 -31.18 28.27
C HIS A 13 0.87 -32.57 28.93
N PRO A 14 0.47 -32.65 30.22
CA PRO A 14 0.42 -33.92 30.96
C PRO A 14 -0.61 -34.93 30.42
N SER A 15 -1.61 -34.48 29.67
CA SER A 15 -2.75 -35.30 29.23
C SER A 15 -3.33 -34.97 27.86
N LYS A 16 -2.91 -33.88 27.20
CA LYS A 16 -3.46 -33.47 25.90
C LYS A 16 -2.45 -33.86 24.83
N MET A 17 -2.95 -34.49 23.78
CA MET A 17 -2.14 -34.92 22.64
C MET A 17 -2.52 -34.08 21.41
N MET A 18 -1.66 -34.10 20.41
CA MET A 18 -1.86 -33.49 19.10
C MET A 18 -1.29 -34.40 18.01
N LYS A 19 -1.80 -34.27 16.78
CA LYS A 19 -1.16 -34.85 15.60
C LYS A 19 -0.01 -33.95 15.12
N ALA A 20 1.09 -34.56 14.69
CA ALA A 20 2.25 -33.87 14.14
C ALA A 20 2.92 -34.72 13.05
N ALA A 21 3.48 -34.06 12.02
CA ALA A 21 4.31 -34.70 11.01
C ALA A 21 5.70 -34.95 11.60
N GLN A 22 6.07 -36.21 11.73
CA GLN A 22 7.34 -36.65 12.31
C GLN A 22 8.24 -37.23 11.23
N TRP A 23 9.51 -36.84 11.25
CA TRP A 23 10.55 -37.50 10.46
C TRP A 23 10.88 -38.86 11.09
N MET A 24 10.75 -39.93 10.31
CA MET A 24 10.93 -41.30 10.80
C MET A 24 12.15 -42.01 10.19
N GLY A 25 12.86 -41.31 9.31
CA GLY A 25 14.00 -41.80 8.55
C GLY A 25 14.01 -41.18 7.15
N THR A 26 15.10 -41.39 6.41
CA THR A 26 15.22 -40.98 5.01
C THR A 26 14.06 -41.56 4.18
N GLY A 27 13.29 -40.68 3.55
CA GLY A 27 12.14 -40.99 2.72
C GLY A 27 10.86 -41.31 3.51
N ILE A 28 10.84 -41.11 4.83
CA ILE A 28 9.74 -41.53 5.69
C ILE A 28 9.30 -40.38 6.61
N VAL A 29 8.10 -39.87 6.36
CA VAL A 29 7.37 -38.94 7.24
C VAL A 29 6.05 -39.60 7.61
N GLU A 30 5.68 -39.55 8.88
CA GLU A 30 4.44 -40.12 9.39
C GLU A 30 3.68 -39.09 10.23
N VAL A 31 2.34 -39.17 10.23
CA VAL A 31 1.52 -38.39 11.16
C VAL A 31 1.43 -39.15 12.48
N GLY A 32 2.21 -38.72 13.46
CA GLY A 32 2.21 -39.30 14.80
C GLY A 32 1.34 -38.53 15.79
N VAL A 33 1.00 -39.16 16.92
CA VAL A 33 0.29 -38.53 18.03
C VAL A 33 1.28 -38.25 19.15
N VAL A 34 1.54 -36.98 19.43
CA VAL A 34 2.55 -36.49 20.39
C VAL A 34 1.91 -35.60 21.46
N PRO A 35 2.54 -35.40 22.62
CA PRO A 35 2.01 -34.47 23.62
C PRO A 35 1.89 -33.05 23.06
N LYS A 36 0.77 -32.39 23.32
CA LYS A 36 0.57 -30.97 22.97
C LYS A 36 1.60 -30.09 23.71
N PRO A 37 2.20 -29.05 23.09
CA PRO A 37 3.10 -28.16 23.78
C PRO A 37 2.38 -27.26 24.79
N LYS A 38 3.11 -26.86 25.84
CA LYS A 38 2.78 -25.76 26.75
C LYS A 38 3.84 -24.66 26.63
N ILE A 39 3.49 -23.47 27.13
CA ILE A 39 4.49 -22.40 27.36
C ILE A 39 5.65 -22.99 28.16
N THR A 40 6.84 -22.92 27.56
CA THR A 40 8.08 -23.46 28.12
C THR A 40 8.92 -22.32 28.70
N GLU A 41 8.98 -21.21 27.98
CA GLU A 41 9.66 -19.98 28.37
C GLU A 41 8.69 -18.78 28.33
N PRO A 42 8.91 -17.72 29.12
CA PRO A 42 8.05 -16.54 29.18
C PRO A 42 7.85 -15.81 27.84
N GLU A 43 8.76 -15.93 26.89
CA GLU A 43 8.72 -15.30 25.56
C GLU A 43 8.04 -16.17 24.49
N ASP A 44 7.54 -17.36 24.84
CA ASP A 44 6.90 -18.28 23.89
C ASP A 44 5.44 -17.90 23.62
N ALA A 45 4.91 -18.37 22.48
CA ALA A 45 3.49 -18.54 22.24
C ALA A 45 3.17 -19.99 21.86
N ILE A 46 1.96 -20.45 22.17
CA ILE A 46 1.37 -21.66 21.60
C ILE A 46 0.37 -21.23 20.54
N VAL A 47 0.57 -21.70 19.31
CA VAL A 47 -0.30 -21.41 18.17
C VAL A 47 -1.01 -22.68 17.74
N GLN A 48 -2.34 -22.64 17.68
CA GLN A 48 -3.15 -23.69 17.11
C GLN A 48 -3.19 -23.51 15.59
N ILE A 49 -2.62 -24.46 14.86
CA ILE A 49 -2.38 -24.33 13.43
C ILE A 49 -3.67 -24.54 12.66
N THR A 50 -3.95 -23.64 11.71
CA THR A 50 -5.07 -23.77 10.78
C THR A 50 -4.61 -24.37 9.47
N HIS A 51 -3.52 -23.84 8.90
CA HIS A 51 -2.95 -24.28 7.65
C HIS A 51 -1.43 -24.32 7.76
N CYS A 52 -0.83 -25.32 7.13
CA CYS A 52 0.60 -25.41 6.93
C CYS A 52 0.91 -25.87 5.50
N THR A 53 2.18 -25.96 5.16
CA THR A 53 2.62 -26.40 3.83
C THR A 53 3.98 -27.10 3.92
N ILE A 54 4.39 -27.73 2.83
CA ILE A 54 5.70 -28.33 2.64
C ILE A 54 6.63 -27.35 1.92
N SER A 55 7.81 -27.13 2.50
CA SER A 55 8.91 -26.33 1.94
C SER A 55 9.85 -27.20 1.12
N GLY A 56 10.58 -26.58 0.18
CA GLY A 56 11.70 -27.26 -0.49
C GLY A 56 12.77 -27.70 0.50
N ALA A 57 12.94 -26.95 1.57
CA ALA A 57 13.86 -27.25 2.66
C ALA A 57 13.49 -28.57 3.39
N ASP A 58 12.19 -28.82 3.57
CA ASP A 58 11.71 -30.07 4.18
C ASP A 58 12.01 -31.29 3.30
N ILE A 59 12.06 -31.09 1.98
CA ILE A 59 12.43 -32.15 1.03
C ILE A 59 13.89 -32.54 1.16
N HIS A 60 14.79 -31.62 1.53
CA HIS A 60 16.17 -31.97 1.83
C HIS A 60 16.27 -32.88 3.07
N LEU A 61 15.45 -32.61 4.10
CA LEU A 61 15.35 -33.48 5.29
C LEU A 61 14.73 -34.84 4.94
N TYR A 62 13.65 -34.84 4.16
CA TYR A 62 12.98 -36.03 3.66
C TYR A 62 13.91 -36.90 2.81
N ALA A 63 14.66 -36.31 1.88
CA ALA A 63 15.61 -37.00 1.02
C ALA A 63 16.89 -37.47 1.74
N GLY A 64 17.11 -37.02 2.99
CA GLY A 64 18.19 -37.46 3.84
C GLY A 64 19.50 -36.70 3.68
N GLU A 65 19.46 -35.47 3.14
CA GLU A 65 20.63 -34.59 2.98
C GLU A 65 21.29 -34.23 4.32
N LEU A 66 20.45 -34.04 5.34
CA LEU A 66 20.86 -33.74 6.71
C LEU A 66 20.54 -34.88 7.68
N LYS A 67 20.45 -36.12 7.21
CA LYS A 67 20.02 -37.28 8.03
C LYS A 67 20.83 -37.47 9.32
N ASP A 68 22.12 -37.13 9.29
CA ASP A 68 23.03 -37.28 10.45
C ASP A 68 22.74 -36.24 11.55
N ALA A 69 21.95 -35.22 11.23
CA ALA A 69 21.49 -34.16 12.12
C ALA A 69 19.99 -34.24 12.46
N MET A 70 19.35 -35.36 12.16
CA MET A 70 17.94 -35.64 12.44
C MET A 70 17.81 -36.81 13.41
N GLU A 71 16.80 -36.77 14.27
CA GLU A 71 16.43 -37.89 15.13
C GLU A 71 15.03 -38.40 14.76
N LYS A 72 14.84 -39.71 14.88
CA LYS A 72 13.52 -40.33 14.64
C LYS A 72 12.50 -39.74 15.62
N GLY A 73 11.43 -39.17 15.07
CA GLY A 73 10.37 -38.52 15.83
C GLY A 73 10.43 -36.99 15.84
N ASP A 74 11.48 -36.38 15.27
CA ASP A 74 11.56 -34.93 15.12
C ASP A 74 10.32 -34.40 14.36
N ILE A 75 9.67 -33.39 14.92
CA ILE A 75 8.54 -32.72 14.29
C ILE A 75 9.08 -31.69 13.30
N ILE A 76 8.70 -31.80 12.04
CA ILE A 76 9.24 -30.98 10.94
C ILE A 76 8.27 -29.88 10.51
N GLY A 77 8.73 -29.00 9.63
CA GLY A 77 7.93 -27.95 9.00
C GLY A 77 8.10 -26.57 9.62
N GLN A 78 8.04 -25.55 8.77
CA GLN A 78 8.40 -24.18 9.12
C GLN A 78 7.58 -23.13 8.33
N GLU A 79 6.38 -23.52 7.89
CA GLU A 79 5.51 -22.69 7.06
C GLU A 79 4.04 -22.88 7.47
N ALA A 80 3.60 -22.12 8.47
CA ALA A 80 2.23 -22.22 8.97
C ALA A 80 1.57 -20.88 9.35
N ILE A 81 0.24 -20.92 9.42
CA ILE A 81 -0.64 -19.86 9.93
C ILE A 81 -1.66 -20.46 10.88
N GLY A 82 -1.95 -19.77 11.98
CA GLY A 82 -2.84 -20.29 13.02
C GLY A 82 -3.42 -19.21 13.92
N LEU A 83 -4.12 -19.64 14.97
CA LEU A 83 -4.62 -18.78 16.03
C LEU A 83 -3.78 -18.98 17.29
N VAL A 84 -3.40 -17.89 17.94
CA VAL A 84 -2.70 -17.94 19.22
C VAL A 84 -3.64 -18.54 20.26
N GLU A 85 -3.22 -19.59 20.94
CA GLU A 85 -3.97 -20.20 22.03
C GLU A 85 -3.53 -19.66 23.39
N GLU A 86 -2.21 -19.57 23.60
CA GLU A 86 -1.60 -19.18 24.86
C GLU A 86 -0.34 -18.35 24.58
N VAL A 87 -0.04 -17.37 25.42
CA VAL A 87 1.19 -16.58 25.35
C VAL A 87 1.89 -16.60 26.71
N GLY A 88 3.21 -16.61 26.69
CA GLY A 88 4.01 -16.47 27.90
C GLY A 88 3.94 -15.06 28.47
N SER A 89 4.38 -14.91 29.73
CA SER A 89 4.22 -13.65 30.48
C SER A 89 5.02 -12.47 29.92
N ASN A 90 6.00 -12.72 29.05
CA ASN A 90 6.86 -11.69 28.46
C ASN A 90 6.50 -11.33 27.00
N VAL A 91 5.50 -11.98 26.42
CA VAL A 91 4.98 -11.66 25.08
C VAL A 91 4.07 -10.43 25.15
N LYS A 92 4.26 -9.46 24.25
CA LYS A 92 3.56 -8.16 24.31
C LYS A 92 2.80 -7.79 23.04
N SER A 93 3.18 -8.35 21.90
CA SER A 93 2.68 -7.96 20.58
C SER A 93 1.40 -8.69 20.16
N ILE A 94 1.14 -9.86 20.74
CA ILE A 94 0.03 -10.76 20.40
C ILE A 94 -0.65 -11.31 21.66
N LYS A 95 -1.88 -11.78 21.52
CA LYS A 95 -2.66 -12.42 22.60
C LYS A 95 -3.46 -13.61 22.08
N ALA A 96 -3.96 -14.43 23.00
CA ALA A 96 -4.87 -15.53 22.68
C ALA A 96 -6.05 -15.05 21.81
N GLY A 97 -6.38 -15.82 20.77
CA GLY A 97 -7.36 -15.51 19.75
C GLY A 97 -6.80 -14.80 18.52
N ASP A 98 -5.66 -14.12 18.60
CA ASP A 98 -5.07 -13.44 17.44
C ASP A 98 -4.66 -14.46 16.37
N ARG A 99 -4.99 -14.16 15.10
CA ARG A 99 -4.45 -14.91 13.97
C ARG A 99 -3.02 -14.47 13.66
N VAL A 100 -2.11 -15.43 13.48
CA VAL A 100 -0.68 -15.18 13.26
C VAL A 100 -0.08 -16.06 12.18
N ILE A 101 0.84 -15.49 11.40
CA ILE A 101 1.79 -16.23 10.57
C ILE A 101 3.03 -16.53 11.41
N ILE A 102 3.53 -17.75 11.33
CA ILE A 102 4.75 -18.18 12.02
C ILE A 102 5.93 -17.99 11.06
N LEU A 103 6.93 -17.23 11.49
CA LEU A 103 8.19 -17.06 10.78
C LEU A 103 9.18 -18.14 11.22
N PRO A 104 9.89 -18.80 10.30
CA PRO A 104 10.69 -19.98 10.60
C PRO A 104 12.00 -19.66 11.35
N VAL A 105 12.52 -18.44 11.19
CA VAL A 105 13.77 -17.99 11.81
C VAL A 105 13.50 -17.53 13.24
N ILE A 106 14.18 -18.13 14.20
CA ILE A 106 14.04 -17.79 15.63
C ILE A 106 15.12 -16.78 16.00
N SER A 107 14.70 -15.60 16.48
CA SER A 107 15.61 -14.49 16.80
C SER A 107 15.34 -13.93 18.18
N CYS A 108 16.41 -13.61 18.94
CA CYS A 108 16.30 -13.16 20.33
C CYS A 108 16.00 -11.65 20.48
N GLY A 109 16.11 -10.86 19.40
CA GLY A 109 15.89 -9.42 19.42
C GLY A 109 16.97 -8.58 20.10
N THR A 110 17.96 -9.19 20.77
CA THR A 110 18.86 -8.48 21.69
C THR A 110 20.35 -8.62 21.39
N CYS A 111 20.77 -9.65 20.63
CA CYS A 111 22.17 -9.77 20.16
C CYS A 111 22.49 -8.76 19.05
N ASP A 112 23.78 -8.53 18.80
CA ASP A 112 24.27 -7.57 17.79
C ASP A 112 23.68 -7.82 16.39
N TYR A 113 23.57 -9.08 15.96
CA TYR A 113 22.93 -9.44 14.69
C TYR A 113 21.45 -9.05 14.66
N CYS A 114 20.70 -9.35 15.73
CA CYS A 114 19.28 -8.98 15.81
C CYS A 114 19.08 -7.46 15.83
N GLN A 115 19.95 -6.71 16.51
CA GLN A 115 19.91 -5.24 16.53
C GLN A 115 20.18 -4.63 15.15
N ARG A 116 20.99 -5.32 14.32
CA ARG A 116 21.22 -4.97 12.91
C ARG A 116 20.17 -5.53 11.95
N GLN A 117 19.13 -6.19 12.45
CA GLN A 117 18.08 -6.86 11.67
C GLN A 117 18.58 -8.02 10.78
N GLU A 118 19.72 -8.61 11.15
CA GLU A 118 20.33 -9.78 10.51
C GLU A 118 19.82 -11.05 11.18
N TYR A 119 18.49 -11.21 11.19
CA TYR A 119 17.76 -12.10 12.09
C TYR A 119 18.15 -13.58 12.01
N SER A 120 18.53 -14.07 10.83
CA SER A 120 18.98 -15.47 10.62
C SER A 120 20.36 -15.77 11.18
N LEU A 121 21.09 -14.75 11.63
CA LEU A 121 22.43 -14.84 12.21
C LEU A 121 22.41 -14.67 13.73
N CYS A 122 21.28 -14.95 14.39
CA CYS A 122 21.13 -14.76 15.83
C CYS A 122 22.08 -15.65 16.64
N ASP A 123 22.89 -15.05 17.52
CA ASP A 123 23.83 -15.78 18.39
C ASP A 123 23.17 -16.59 19.51
N ASN A 124 21.94 -16.21 19.90
CA ASN A 124 21.34 -16.69 21.15
C ASN A 124 20.28 -17.78 20.96
N THR A 125 20.00 -18.23 19.74
CA THR A 125 18.89 -19.14 19.44
C THR A 125 19.32 -20.49 18.86
N ASN A 126 20.61 -20.75 18.72
CA ASN A 126 21.09 -22.05 18.25
C ASN A 126 22.20 -22.59 19.17
N PRO A 127 21.97 -23.72 19.86
CA PRO A 127 22.99 -24.34 20.71
C PRO A 127 23.93 -25.32 19.98
N SER A 128 23.81 -25.54 18.66
CA SER A 128 24.64 -26.55 17.95
C SER A 128 26.13 -26.23 18.01
N LYS A 129 26.90 -27.17 18.55
CA LYS A 129 28.37 -27.09 18.58
C LYS A 129 29.01 -27.63 17.31
N GLU A 130 28.32 -28.52 16.62
CA GLU A 130 28.74 -29.11 15.36
C GLU A 130 28.81 -28.02 14.28
N MET A 131 27.79 -27.15 14.21
CA MET A 131 27.78 -26.01 13.29
C MET A 131 28.87 -24.99 13.65
N GLU A 132 29.04 -24.68 14.94
CA GLU A 132 30.11 -23.80 15.41
C GLU A 132 31.50 -24.32 15.01
N ALA A 133 31.73 -25.63 15.16
CA ALA A 133 32.98 -26.27 14.76
C ALA A 133 33.19 -26.26 13.24
N ALA A 134 32.12 -26.42 12.46
CA ALA A 134 32.20 -26.44 11.01
C ALA A 134 32.43 -25.05 10.40
N TYR A 135 31.75 -24.01 10.90
CA TYR A 135 31.71 -22.68 10.28
C TYR A 135 32.46 -21.59 11.07
N GLY A 136 32.96 -21.90 12.26
CA GLY A 136 33.59 -20.94 13.18
C GLY A 136 32.60 -20.08 13.98
N HIS A 137 31.32 -20.06 13.59
CA HIS A 137 30.24 -19.36 14.28
C HIS A 137 28.95 -20.18 14.22
N ARG A 138 28.02 -19.92 15.14
CA ARG A 138 26.66 -20.49 15.09
C ARG A 138 25.78 -19.62 14.20
N LEU A 139 24.84 -20.24 13.50
CA LEU A 139 23.74 -19.54 12.82
C LEU A 139 22.54 -19.41 13.75
N GLY A 140 21.53 -18.62 13.39
CA GLY A 140 20.27 -18.54 14.14
C GLY A 140 19.48 -19.86 14.13
N GLY A 141 18.68 -20.06 15.18
CA GLY A 141 17.78 -21.20 15.30
C GLY A 141 16.64 -21.16 14.29
N LYS A 142 16.11 -22.34 13.92
CA LYS A 142 14.97 -22.49 13.02
C LYS A 142 13.97 -23.53 13.50
N LEU A 143 12.69 -23.24 13.32
CA LEU A 143 11.60 -24.19 13.57
C LEU A 143 11.64 -25.35 12.58
N GLY A 144 11.40 -26.58 13.08
CA GLY A 144 11.12 -27.77 12.27
C GLY A 144 12.17 -28.17 11.26
N TYR A 145 13.41 -27.73 11.44
CA TYR A 145 14.51 -28.00 10.52
C TYR A 145 15.37 -29.18 11.02
N SER A 146 16.66 -28.99 11.26
CA SER A 146 17.55 -30.02 11.83
C SER A 146 18.19 -29.56 13.13
N ARG A 147 18.85 -30.49 13.82
CA ARG A 147 19.57 -30.21 15.07
C ARG A 147 20.78 -29.28 14.88
N LEU A 148 21.29 -29.16 13.66
CA LEU A 148 22.28 -28.14 13.29
C LEU A 148 21.73 -26.72 13.44
N CYS A 149 20.41 -26.53 13.28
CA CYS A 149 19.70 -25.26 13.48
C CYS A 149 18.92 -25.23 14.81
N GLY A 150 19.38 -26.00 15.80
CA GLY A 150 18.86 -26.01 17.17
C GLY A 150 17.82 -27.09 17.47
N GLY A 151 17.26 -27.77 16.47
CA GLY A 151 16.35 -28.90 16.70
C GLY A 151 15.03 -28.49 17.36
N TYR A 152 14.51 -27.32 17.02
CA TYR A 152 13.20 -26.88 17.49
C TYR A 152 12.09 -27.66 16.76
N PRO A 153 11.07 -28.15 17.47
CA PRO A 153 9.91 -28.79 16.85
C PRO A 153 9.17 -27.85 15.88
N GLY A 154 8.78 -28.39 14.73
CA GLY A 154 8.16 -27.64 13.63
C GLY A 154 6.67 -27.36 13.76
N ASP A 155 6.13 -26.73 12.72
CA ASP A 155 4.75 -26.23 12.64
C ASP A 155 3.82 -27.06 11.73
N GLN A 156 4.30 -28.16 11.15
CA GLN A 156 3.43 -29.19 10.54
C GLN A 156 2.82 -30.07 11.64
N ALA A 157 1.98 -29.46 12.47
CA ALA A 157 1.27 -30.09 13.58
C ALA A 157 -0.06 -29.38 13.86
N GLU A 158 -0.90 -29.90 14.76
CA GLU A 158 -2.12 -29.19 15.18
C GLU A 158 -1.82 -28.01 16.12
N TYR A 159 -0.71 -28.06 16.86
CA TYR A 159 -0.23 -26.96 17.71
C TYR A 159 1.29 -26.82 17.60
N CYS A 160 1.78 -25.60 17.62
CA CYS A 160 3.21 -25.30 17.57
C CYS A 160 3.60 -24.40 18.75
N ARG A 161 4.74 -24.69 19.37
CA ARG A 161 5.44 -23.76 20.26
C ARG A 161 6.26 -22.82 19.40
N VAL A 162 6.05 -21.52 19.55
CA VAL A 162 6.81 -20.48 18.83
C VAL A 162 7.66 -19.68 19.84
N PRO A 163 8.99 -19.91 19.90
CA PRO A 163 9.88 -19.14 20.77
C PRO A 163 10.05 -17.70 20.30
N HIS A 164 10.29 -16.79 21.24
CA HIS A 164 10.43 -15.35 20.96
C HIS A 164 9.29 -14.81 20.10
N ALA A 165 8.06 -15.07 20.53
CA ALA A 165 6.86 -14.88 19.71
C ALA A 165 6.68 -13.43 19.24
N ASP A 166 7.17 -12.43 19.96
CA ASP A 166 7.13 -11.02 19.53
C ASP A 166 7.90 -10.73 18.24
N LEU A 167 8.84 -11.61 17.85
CA LEU A 167 9.57 -11.52 16.58
C LEU A 167 9.23 -12.68 15.63
N SER A 168 8.84 -13.84 16.16
CA SER A 168 8.60 -15.04 15.35
C SER A 168 7.14 -15.18 14.90
N CYS A 169 6.19 -14.51 15.56
CA CYS A 169 4.80 -14.45 15.13
C CYS A 169 4.49 -13.08 14.56
N VAL A 170 3.81 -13.04 13.42
CA VAL A 170 3.26 -11.78 12.91
C VAL A 170 1.75 -11.86 12.79
N LYS A 171 1.07 -10.87 13.37
CA LYS A 171 -0.38 -10.76 13.33
C LYS A 171 -0.87 -10.68 11.88
N ALA A 172 -1.86 -11.50 11.58
CA ALA A 172 -2.40 -11.66 10.23
C ALA A 172 -3.88 -11.22 10.21
N PRO A 173 -4.33 -10.49 9.18
CA PRO A 173 -5.72 -10.07 9.07
C PRO A 173 -6.65 -11.28 8.93
N GLU A 174 -7.75 -11.27 9.68
CA GLU A 174 -8.76 -12.35 9.65
C GLU A 174 -9.55 -12.38 8.35
N TYR A 175 -9.78 -11.22 7.74
CA TYR A 175 -10.58 -11.06 6.53
C TYR A 175 -9.87 -11.51 5.24
N ILE A 176 -8.56 -11.82 5.28
CA ILE A 176 -7.81 -12.32 4.13
C ILE A 176 -7.71 -13.85 4.17
N ASP A 177 -7.96 -14.50 3.04
CA ASP A 177 -7.79 -15.95 2.88
C ASP A 177 -6.38 -16.40 3.32
N ALA A 178 -6.29 -17.50 4.08
CA ALA A 178 -5.03 -18.03 4.60
C ALA A 178 -3.98 -18.28 3.51
N ARG A 179 -4.39 -18.73 2.32
CA ARG A 179 -3.51 -19.04 1.19
C ARG A 179 -2.86 -17.81 0.58
N LYS A 180 -3.47 -16.63 0.73
CA LYS A 180 -2.86 -15.36 0.31
C LYS A 180 -1.79 -14.87 1.28
N LEU A 181 -1.79 -15.40 2.50
CA LEU A 181 -0.90 -15.01 3.58
C LEU A 181 0.21 -16.05 3.81
N LEU A 182 -0.11 -17.34 3.67
CA LEU A 182 0.79 -18.46 4.02
C LEU A 182 2.11 -18.43 3.23
N GLY A 183 2.12 -17.88 2.00
CA GLY A 183 3.35 -17.70 1.23
C GLY A 183 4.35 -16.73 1.88
N LEU A 184 3.88 -15.80 2.71
CA LEU A 184 4.71 -14.83 3.43
C LEU A 184 5.51 -15.45 4.57
N ALA A 185 5.14 -16.64 5.07
CA ALA A 185 5.87 -17.30 6.15
C ALA A 185 7.35 -17.49 5.80
N ASN A 186 7.64 -17.90 4.56
CA ASN A 186 8.99 -18.23 4.13
C ASN A 186 9.26 -18.01 2.64
N VAL A 187 8.38 -18.45 1.73
CA VAL A 187 8.68 -18.44 0.28
C VAL A 187 8.89 -17.01 -0.23
N VAL A 188 7.95 -16.11 0.06
CA VAL A 188 7.98 -14.73 -0.45
C VAL A 188 9.04 -13.90 0.26
N THR A 189 9.23 -14.09 1.57
CA THR A 189 10.30 -13.43 2.33
C THR A 189 11.68 -13.85 1.84
N THR A 190 11.89 -15.14 1.54
CA THR A 190 13.12 -15.64 0.91
C THR A 190 13.32 -15.09 -0.49
N ALA A 191 12.26 -15.03 -1.29
CA ALA A 191 12.34 -14.47 -2.63
C ALA A 191 12.74 -12.98 -2.60
N TRP A 192 12.16 -12.18 -1.71
CA TRP A 192 12.56 -10.78 -1.53
C TRP A 192 13.99 -10.65 -1.02
N HIS A 193 14.42 -11.51 -0.08
CA HIS A 193 15.81 -11.56 0.39
C HIS A 193 16.77 -11.83 -0.77
N ALA A 194 16.43 -12.73 -1.70
CA ALA A 194 17.25 -13.02 -2.87
C ALA A 194 17.45 -11.77 -3.75
N LEU A 195 16.40 -10.96 -3.94
CA LEU A 195 16.49 -9.70 -4.67
C LEU A 195 17.39 -8.68 -3.97
N GLU A 196 17.33 -8.61 -2.64
CA GLU A 196 18.21 -7.77 -1.83
C GLU A 196 19.67 -8.22 -1.93
N LEU A 197 19.94 -9.53 -1.81
CA LEU A 197 21.28 -10.12 -1.95
C LEU A 197 21.82 -10.00 -3.37
N ALA A 198 20.97 -9.97 -4.39
CA ALA A 198 21.41 -9.70 -5.75
C ALA A 198 21.51 -8.19 -6.01
N GLU A 199 20.93 -7.32 -5.16
CA GLU A 199 20.84 -5.88 -5.44
C GLU A 199 20.10 -5.62 -6.76
N VAL A 200 19.00 -6.33 -6.99
CA VAL A 200 18.17 -6.14 -8.19
C VAL A 200 17.62 -4.71 -8.22
N GLN A 201 17.77 -4.05 -9.35
CA GLN A 201 17.34 -2.67 -9.60
C GLN A 201 16.40 -2.61 -10.81
N GLU A 202 15.76 -1.47 -10.96
CA GLU A 202 14.98 -1.17 -12.16
C GLU A 202 15.89 -1.23 -13.40
N GLY A 203 15.40 -1.82 -14.49
CA GLY A 203 16.16 -1.96 -15.72
C GLY A 203 17.06 -3.21 -15.82
N ASP A 204 17.34 -3.90 -14.70
CA ASP A 204 18.23 -5.07 -14.69
C ASP A 204 17.70 -6.23 -15.55
N VAL A 205 18.62 -6.91 -16.24
CA VAL A 205 18.41 -8.23 -16.85
C VAL A 205 18.82 -9.31 -15.84
N LEU A 206 17.84 -10.11 -15.41
CA LEU A 206 17.98 -11.08 -14.33
C LEU A 206 17.90 -12.52 -14.85
N GLY A 207 18.80 -13.40 -14.40
CA GLY A 207 18.63 -14.85 -14.52
C GLY A 207 18.27 -15.50 -13.19
N VAL A 208 17.30 -16.41 -13.19
CA VAL A 208 16.90 -17.17 -12.00
C VAL A 208 17.00 -18.66 -12.29
N TRP A 209 17.90 -19.36 -11.60
CA TRP A 209 18.07 -20.81 -11.68
C TRP A 209 17.19 -21.50 -10.64
N GLY A 210 16.25 -22.30 -11.12
CA GLY A 210 15.19 -22.92 -10.35
C GLY A 210 13.87 -22.19 -10.51
N CYS A 211 12.85 -22.90 -10.97
CA CYS A 211 11.45 -22.47 -11.09
C CYS A 211 10.55 -23.22 -10.08
N GLY A 212 11.11 -23.60 -8.93
CA GLY A 212 10.31 -24.00 -7.76
C GLY A 212 9.56 -22.82 -7.13
N PRO A 213 8.83 -23.03 -6.02
CA PRO A 213 8.06 -21.98 -5.36
C PRO A 213 8.84 -20.69 -5.06
N ILE A 214 10.08 -20.80 -4.55
CA ILE A 214 10.96 -19.65 -4.28
C ILE A 214 11.39 -18.97 -5.57
N GLY A 215 11.89 -19.73 -6.54
CA GLY A 215 12.37 -19.17 -7.82
C GLY A 215 11.28 -18.45 -8.61
N LEU A 216 10.07 -19.02 -8.70
CA LEU A 216 8.92 -18.33 -9.31
C LEU A 216 8.51 -17.08 -8.53
N ALA A 217 8.61 -17.09 -7.20
CA ALA A 217 8.35 -15.90 -6.39
C ALA A 217 9.41 -14.82 -6.62
N VAL A 218 10.70 -15.20 -6.76
CA VAL A 218 11.79 -14.30 -7.12
C VAL A 218 11.50 -13.64 -8.47
N GLN A 219 11.15 -14.42 -9.49
CA GLN A 219 10.83 -13.92 -10.83
C GLN A 219 9.67 -12.91 -10.79
N ARG A 220 8.58 -13.23 -10.09
CA ARG A 220 7.42 -12.32 -9.96
C ARG A 220 7.76 -11.04 -9.20
N LEU A 221 8.47 -11.15 -8.08
CA LEU A 221 8.87 -9.98 -7.28
C LEU A 221 9.92 -9.14 -7.98
N ALA A 222 10.80 -9.73 -8.79
CA ALA A 222 11.76 -9.00 -9.62
C ALA A 222 11.04 -8.12 -10.65
N ARG A 223 9.97 -8.62 -11.29
CA ARG A 223 9.12 -7.77 -12.16
C ARG A 223 8.45 -6.65 -11.37
N LEU A 224 7.94 -6.94 -10.18
CA LEU A 224 7.34 -5.93 -9.30
C LEU A 224 8.38 -4.85 -8.91
N ARG A 225 9.66 -5.22 -8.82
CA ARG A 225 10.79 -4.34 -8.49
C ARG A 225 11.37 -3.60 -9.70
N GLY A 226 10.88 -3.85 -10.92
CA GLY A 226 11.29 -3.13 -12.13
C GLY A 226 12.35 -3.82 -13.00
N ALA A 227 12.67 -5.09 -12.77
CA ALA A 227 13.59 -5.82 -13.66
C ALA A 227 13.04 -5.85 -15.10
N LYS A 228 13.87 -5.48 -16.07
CA LYS A 228 13.49 -5.30 -17.48
C LYS A 228 13.21 -6.61 -18.18
N LYS A 229 14.04 -7.62 -17.93
CA LYS A 229 13.97 -8.94 -18.57
C LYS A 229 14.42 -10.01 -17.58
N ILE A 230 13.69 -11.12 -17.56
CA ILE A 230 13.96 -12.21 -16.62
C ILE A 230 14.01 -13.53 -17.38
N TYR A 231 15.13 -14.22 -17.27
CA TYR A 231 15.30 -15.58 -17.77
C TYR A 231 15.03 -16.58 -16.64
N ALA A 232 14.04 -17.44 -16.85
CA ALA A 232 13.62 -18.47 -15.91
C ALA A 232 14.24 -19.80 -16.35
N MET A 233 15.12 -20.37 -15.54
CA MET A 233 15.88 -21.57 -15.91
C MET A 233 15.48 -22.74 -15.01
N ASP A 234 15.08 -23.85 -15.62
CA ASP A 234 14.74 -25.09 -14.93
C ASP A 234 14.81 -26.24 -15.95
N LYS A 235 14.78 -27.49 -15.47
CA LYS A 235 14.60 -28.69 -16.31
C LYS A 235 13.15 -29.14 -16.36
N ASP A 236 12.32 -28.72 -15.39
CA ASP A 236 10.90 -29.04 -15.38
C ASP A 236 10.14 -28.12 -16.32
N VAL A 237 9.88 -28.62 -17.52
CA VAL A 237 9.14 -27.91 -18.58
C VAL A 237 7.77 -27.39 -18.14
N GLN A 238 7.12 -28.00 -17.13
CA GLN A 238 5.84 -27.49 -16.64
C GLN A 238 6.02 -26.25 -15.75
N ARG A 239 7.10 -26.21 -14.96
CA ARG A 239 7.45 -25.02 -14.18
C ARG A 239 7.93 -23.88 -15.07
N LEU A 240 8.63 -24.19 -16.15
CA LEU A 240 8.98 -23.21 -17.19
C LEU A 240 7.75 -22.59 -17.84
N ARG A 241 6.71 -23.39 -18.13
CA ARG A 241 5.43 -22.85 -18.64
C ARG A 241 4.77 -21.89 -17.66
N ILE A 242 4.81 -22.19 -16.35
CA ILE A 242 4.30 -21.26 -15.33
C ILE A 242 5.09 -19.95 -15.33
N ALA A 243 6.42 -20.04 -15.46
CA ALA A 243 7.26 -18.85 -15.58
C ALA A 243 6.93 -18.03 -16.85
N GLU A 244 6.70 -18.70 -17.97
CA GLU A 244 6.26 -18.09 -19.24
C GLU A 244 4.90 -17.41 -19.11
N ASP A 245 3.93 -18.04 -18.43
CA ASP A 245 2.61 -17.45 -18.12
C ASP A 245 2.75 -16.19 -17.23
N PHE A 246 3.78 -16.12 -16.39
CA PHE A 246 4.14 -14.91 -15.64
C PHE A 246 4.92 -13.87 -16.46
N GLY A 247 5.22 -14.17 -17.73
CA GLY A 247 5.91 -13.31 -18.68
C GLY A 247 7.44 -13.32 -18.56
N MET A 248 8.01 -14.41 -18.03
CA MET A 248 9.47 -14.63 -18.06
C MET A 248 9.87 -15.30 -19.37
N THR A 249 11.16 -15.24 -19.71
CA THR A 249 11.72 -16.02 -20.84
C THR A 249 12.15 -17.39 -20.32
N PRO A 250 11.45 -18.49 -20.66
CA PRO A 250 11.82 -19.82 -20.19
C PRO A 250 13.09 -20.32 -20.90
N VAL A 251 13.97 -20.98 -20.14
CA VAL A 251 15.18 -21.63 -20.64
C VAL A 251 15.24 -23.05 -20.09
N ASP A 252 15.06 -24.02 -20.97
CA ASP A 252 15.19 -25.44 -20.65
C ASP A 252 16.67 -25.82 -20.59
N VAL A 253 17.15 -26.09 -19.37
CA VAL A 253 18.57 -26.43 -19.17
C VAL A 253 18.94 -27.78 -19.79
N ASP A 254 17.99 -28.70 -19.92
CA ASP A 254 18.26 -30.02 -20.54
C ASP A 254 18.38 -29.89 -22.07
N ALA A 255 17.79 -28.84 -22.67
CA ALA A 255 17.93 -28.53 -24.08
C ALA A 255 19.28 -27.83 -24.42
N HIS A 256 19.99 -27.34 -23.41
CA HIS A 256 21.22 -26.55 -23.56
C HIS A 256 22.35 -27.10 -22.68
N PRO A 257 23.22 -28.00 -23.21
CA PRO A 257 24.30 -28.62 -22.44
C PRO A 257 25.26 -27.62 -21.75
N ASP A 258 25.42 -26.42 -22.32
CA ASP A 258 26.04 -25.27 -21.66
C ASP A 258 25.04 -24.11 -21.66
N VAL A 259 24.18 -24.09 -20.63
CA VAL A 259 23.16 -23.04 -20.47
C VAL A 259 23.77 -21.64 -20.39
N ALA A 260 24.99 -21.50 -19.87
CA ALA A 260 25.64 -20.20 -19.77
C ALA A 260 26.06 -19.66 -21.15
N GLU A 261 26.61 -20.50 -22.03
CA GLU A 261 26.88 -20.11 -23.42
C GLU A 261 25.59 -19.79 -24.17
N TYR A 262 24.53 -20.55 -23.94
CA TYR A 262 23.23 -20.24 -24.54
C TYR A 262 22.74 -18.84 -24.12
N ILE A 263 22.78 -18.50 -22.83
CA ILE A 263 22.42 -17.17 -22.35
C ILE A 263 23.29 -16.10 -22.99
N LEU A 264 24.61 -16.28 -23.03
CA LEU A 264 25.53 -15.32 -23.65
C LEU A 264 25.28 -15.17 -25.16
N SER A 265 24.75 -16.19 -25.83
CA SER A 265 24.40 -16.10 -27.26
C SER A 265 23.15 -15.25 -27.54
N ILE A 266 22.26 -15.09 -26.56
CA ILE A 266 21.01 -14.32 -26.68
C ILE A 266 21.01 -13.04 -25.85
N GLU A 267 22.01 -12.86 -24.98
CA GLU A 267 22.25 -11.70 -24.13
C GLU A 267 23.75 -11.37 -24.14
N ASP A 268 24.18 -10.62 -25.16
CA ASP A 268 25.61 -10.39 -25.49
C ASP A 268 26.42 -9.77 -24.34
N HIS A 269 25.77 -8.97 -23.48
CA HIS A 269 26.42 -8.38 -22.31
C HIS A 269 26.42 -9.28 -21.07
N GLY A 270 25.72 -10.40 -21.09
CA GLY A 270 25.44 -11.25 -19.93
C GLY A 270 24.37 -10.67 -19.01
N LEU A 271 24.04 -11.40 -17.96
CA LEU A 271 23.00 -11.01 -17.00
C LEU A 271 23.54 -9.97 -16.01
N ASP A 272 22.80 -8.89 -15.77
CA ASP A 272 23.15 -7.89 -14.73
C ASP A 272 23.24 -8.56 -13.36
N ARG A 273 22.21 -9.38 -13.08
CA ARG A 273 21.98 -10.07 -11.82
C ARG A 273 21.68 -11.53 -12.07
N SER A 274 22.10 -12.39 -11.15
CA SER A 274 21.73 -13.81 -11.17
C SER A 274 21.35 -14.32 -9.79
N ILE A 275 20.37 -15.21 -9.73
CA ILE A 275 19.88 -15.79 -8.48
C ILE A 275 19.85 -17.30 -8.60
N GLU A 276 20.55 -17.96 -7.67
CA GLU A 276 20.52 -19.40 -7.46
C GLU A 276 19.40 -19.74 -6.46
N ALA A 277 18.40 -20.51 -6.90
CA ALA A 277 17.24 -20.91 -6.10
C ALA A 277 16.92 -22.42 -6.23
N SER A 278 17.92 -23.25 -6.53
CA SER A 278 17.79 -24.69 -6.78
C SER A 278 18.48 -25.58 -5.72
N GLY A 279 19.54 -25.07 -5.07
CA GLY A 279 20.26 -25.68 -3.94
C GLY A 279 21.08 -26.92 -4.32
N TYR A 280 21.23 -27.86 -3.37
CA TYR A 280 21.95 -29.15 -3.43
C TYR A 280 21.85 -30.04 -4.71
N ARG A 281 20.97 -29.72 -5.66
CA ARG A 281 20.72 -30.57 -6.82
C ARG A 281 21.82 -30.38 -7.84
N SER A 282 22.32 -31.49 -8.38
CA SER A 282 23.32 -31.48 -9.45
C SER A 282 22.81 -32.21 -10.68
N GLN A 283 23.26 -31.77 -11.85
CA GLN A 283 23.15 -32.49 -13.12
C GLN A 283 24.42 -33.27 -13.47
N GLU A 284 25.51 -33.13 -12.70
CA GLU A 284 26.76 -33.84 -12.96
C GLU A 284 26.63 -35.33 -12.64
N VAL A 285 26.94 -36.17 -13.62
CA VAL A 285 26.87 -37.63 -13.51
C VAL A 285 27.82 -38.18 -12.42
N GLU A 286 28.92 -37.48 -12.15
CA GLU A 286 29.94 -37.88 -11.18
C GLU A 286 29.59 -37.50 -9.73
N PHE A 287 28.72 -36.50 -9.52
CA PHE A 287 28.40 -35.96 -8.21
C PHE A 287 27.90 -37.00 -7.19
N PRO A 288 26.99 -37.95 -7.53
CA PRO A 288 26.57 -38.99 -6.59
C PRO A 288 27.72 -39.85 -6.08
N ALA A 289 28.71 -40.16 -6.93
CA ALA A 289 29.88 -40.93 -6.55
C ALA A 289 30.82 -40.12 -5.64
N MET A 290 31.08 -38.86 -5.99
CA MET A 290 31.88 -37.94 -5.17
C MET A 290 31.27 -37.74 -3.78
N LYS A 291 29.95 -37.62 -3.71
CA LYS A 291 29.20 -37.52 -2.46
C LYS A 291 29.26 -38.78 -1.60
N ALA A 292 29.15 -39.95 -2.22
CA ALA A 292 29.21 -41.24 -1.51
C ALA A 292 30.58 -41.47 -0.83
N ILE A 293 31.67 -40.97 -1.42
CA ILE A 293 33.03 -41.05 -0.85
C ILE A 293 33.42 -39.82 -0.02
N GLY A 294 32.52 -38.83 0.11
CA GLY A 294 32.73 -37.61 0.90
C GLY A 294 33.70 -36.60 0.28
N LEU A 295 34.00 -36.70 -1.02
CA LEU A 295 34.90 -35.79 -1.72
C LEU A 295 34.26 -34.42 -1.99
N GLU A 296 32.95 -34.41 -2.25
CA GLU A 296 32.13 -33.24 -2.52
C GLU A 296 30.71 -33.49 -1.97
N ARG A 297 30.17 -32.58 -1.14
CA ARG A 297 28.84 -32.75 -0.53
C ARG A 297 27.80 -31.76 -1.08
N ASP A 298 28.27 -30.62 -1.57
CA ASP A 298 27.48 -29.60 -2.27
C ASP A 298 27.99 -29.47 -3.69
N SER A 299 27.10 -29.34 -4.68
CA SER A 299 27.50 -29.18 -6.09
C SER A 299 27.74 -27.72 -6.44
N SER A 300 28.69 -27.48 -7.36
CA SER A 300 29.00 -26.16 -7.91
C SER A 300 28.57 -25.96 -9.36
N ASP A 301 27.87 -26.92 -9.98
CA ASP A 301 27.53 -26.89 -11.40
C ASP A 301 26.68 -25.67 -11.79
N THR A 302 25.60 -25.44 -11.05
CA THR A 302 24.66 -24.34 -11.24
C THR A 302 25.35 -23.01 -10.96
N LEU A 303 26.17 -22.97 -9.91
CA LEU A 303 26.94 -21.77 -9.57
C LEU A 303 27.98 -21.43 -10.65
N SER A 304 28.62 -22.43 -11.24
CA SER A 304 29.57 -22.26 -12.34
C SER A 304 28.88 -21.68 -13.58
N ALA A 305 27.70 -22.19 -13.93
CA ALA A 305 26.89 -21.63 -15.00
C ALA A 305 26.46 -20.17 -14.71
N ILE A 306 26.00 -19.89 -13.49
CA ILE A 306 25.62 -18.54 -13.04
C ILE A 306 26.79 -17.56 -13.14
N VAL A 307 27.95 -17.93 -12.59
CA VAL A 307 29.16 -17.11 -12.61
C VAL A 307 29.61 -16.84 -14.05
N LYS A 308 29.47 -17.82 -14.95
CA LYS A 308 29.80 -17.67 -16.36
C LYS A 308 28.82 -16.74 -17.09
N ALA A 309 27.51 -16.89 -16.87
CA ALA A 309 26.45 -16.11 -17.54
C ALA A 309 26.29 -14.67 -17.03
N THR A 310 26.69 -14.38 -15.78
CA THR A 310 26.57 -13.03 -15.19
C THR A 310 27.58 -12.07 -15.79
N ARG A 311 27.22 -10.83 -16.12
CA ARG A 311 28.14 -9.85 -16.70
C ARG A 311 29.28 -9.48 -15.73
N LYS A 312 30.34 -8.87 -16.26
CA LYS A 312 31.42 -8.30 -15.42
C LYS A 312 30.84 -7.25 -14.45
N GLY A 313 31.30 -7.26 -13.20
CA GLY A 313 30.78 -6.39 -12.14
C GLY A 313 29.33 -6.66 -11.75
N GLY A 314 28.75 -7.79 -12.15
CA GLY A 314 27.40 -8.21 -11.78
C GLY A 314 27.34 -8.83 -10.38
N ASN A 315 26.12 -8.98 -9.87
CA ASN A 315 25.86 -9.53 -8.54
C ASN A 315 25.10 -10.85 -8.62
N VAL A 316 25.46 -11.77 -7.73
CA VAL A 316 24.88 -13.10 -7.63
C VAL A 316 24.33 -13.31 -6.21
N ALA A 317 23.08 -13.76 -6.12
CA ALA A 317 22.50 -14.22 -4.85
C ALA A 317 22.42 -15.76 -4.80
N LEU A 318 22.80 -16.33 -3.66
CA LEU A 318 22.62 -17.75 -3.33
C LEU A 318 21.57 -17.89 -2.24
N VAL A 319 20.39 -18.40 -2.62
CA VAL A 319 19.29 -18.67 -1.68
C VAL A 319 18.82 -20.12 -1.70
N GLY A 320 19.30 -20.95 -2.64
CA GLY A 320 19.22 -22.40 -2.49
C GLY A 320 20.02 -22.89 -1.29
N ASP A 321 19.59 -24.00 -0.69
CA ASP A 321 20.28 -24.56 0.46
C ASP A 321 21.60 -25.23 0.04
N PHE A 322 22.68 -24.83 0.72
CA PHE A 322 24.04 -25.39 0.68
C PHE A 322 24.56 -25.42 2.13
N PHE A 323 25.16 -26.53 2.57
CA PHE A 323 25.65 -26.68 3.95
C PHE A 323 27.09 -27.20 4.07
N PHE A 324 27.69 -27.65 2.98
CA PHE A 324 28.98 -28.30 3.01
C PHE A 324 29.92 -27.67 1.98
N THR A 325 30.85 -28.46 1.46
CA THR A 325 31.92 -28.00 0.60
C THR A 325 31.78 -28.58 -0.80
N THR A 326 32.23 -27.80 -1.77
CA THR A 326 32.41 -28.17 -3.18
C THR A 326 33.88 -28.00 -3.56
N GLN A 327 34.40 -28.85 -4.46
CA GLN A 327 35.78 -28.76 -4.92
C GLN A 327 35.94 -27.84 -6.14
N ASN A 328 34.90 -27.72 -6.97
CA ASN A 328 34.95 -27.05 -8.27
C ASN A 328 34.40 -25.61 -8.24
N PHE A 329 34.53 -24.91 -7.12
CA PHE A 329 34.09 -23.51 -7.03
C PHE A 329 34.81 -22.62 -8.07
N PRO A 330 34.10 -21.83 -8.90
CA PRO A 330 34.67 -21.07 -10.02
C PRO A 330 35.40 -19.79 -9.57
N ILE A 331 36.38 -19.90 -8.68
CA ILE A 331 37.09 -18.77 -8.05
C ILE A 331 37.79 -17.86 -9.07
N GLY A 332 38.35 -18.44 -10.13
CA GLY A 332 39.05 -17.70 -11.19
C GLY A 332 38.10 -16.74 -11.91
N PRO A 333 37.04 -17.24 -12.58
CA PRO A 333 36.02 -16.41 -13.21
C PRO A 333 35.36 -15.41 -12.24
N LEU A 334 35.08 -15.83 -11.00
CA LEU A 334 34.53 -14.94 -9.97
C LEU A 334 35.40 -13.68 -9.78
N MET A 335 36.70 -13.88 -9.51
CA MET A 335 37.64 -12.79 -9.28
C MET A 335 37.90 -11.96 -10.54
N GLN A 336 38.16 -12.62 -11.67
CA GLN A 336 38.53 -11.95 -12.92
C GLN A 336 37.38 -11.11 -13.51
N LYS A 337 36.12 -11.49 -13.23
CA LYS A 337 34.94 -10.73 -13.65
C LYS A 337 34.48 -9.69 -12.61
N ALA A 338 35.19 -9.56 -11.49
CA ALA A 338 34.85 -8.68 -10.38
C ALA A 338 33.39 -8.86 -9.91
N LEU A 339 32.94 -10.11 -9.78
CA LEU A 339 31.57 -10.40 -9.35
C LEU A 339 31.45 -10.29 -7.83
N THR A 340 30.26 -9.89 -7.38
CA THR A 340 29.86 -10.03 -5.97
C THR A 340 28.94 -11.22 -5.82
N VAL A 341 29.29 -12.17 -4.94
CA VAL A 341 28.40 -13.26 -4.54
C VAL A 341 27.99 -13.05 -3.09
N ARG A 342 26.69 -13.04 -2.82
CA ARG A 342 26.13 -13.03 -1.47
C ARG A 342 25.19 -14.21 -1.31
N GLY A 343 25.30 -14.91 -0.19
CA GLY A 343 24.41 -16.00 0.16
C GLY A 343 23.90 -15.82 1.58
N GLY A 344 22.75 -16.42 1.88
CA GLY A 344 22.21 -16.32 3.22
C GLY A 344 20.82 -16.88 3.37
N GLN A 345 20.54 -17.29 4.61
CA GLN A 345 19.20 -17.63 5.03
C GLN A 345 18.40 -16.33 5.24
N THR A 346 17.14 -16.35 4.82
CA THR A 346 16.25 -15.18 4.81
C THR A 346 16.12 -14.48 6.17
N TRP A 347 15.85 -13.17 6.16
CA TRP A 347 15.53 -12.35 7.33
C TRP A 347 14.04 -12.02 7.35
N PRO A 348 13.14 -13.00 7.60
CA PRO A 348 11.72 -12.82 7.36
C PRO A 348 11.15 -11.67 8.19
N GLN A 349 11.59 -11.49 9.43
CA GLN A 349 11.18 -10.39 10.31
C GLN A 349 11.43 -9.01 9.70
N LYS A 350 12.53 -8.84 8.96
CA LYS A 350 12.90 -7.57 8.31
C LYS A 350 11.95 -7.23 7.17
N TYR A 351 11.59 -8.22 6.37
CA TYR A 351 10.85 -8.01 5.12
C TYR A 351 9.34 -8.11 5.29
N PHE A 352 8.89 -8.81 6.34
CA PHE A 352 7.49 -9.12 6.52
C PHE A 352 6.58 -7.88 6.54
N PRO A 353 6.89 -6.77 7.25
CA PRO A 353 6.00 -5.61 7.26
C PRO A 353 5.69 -5.11 5.84
N PHE A 354 6.72 -4.94 5.00
CA PHE A 354 6.57 -4.52 3.62
C PHE A 354 5.79 -5.54 2.75
N LEU A 355 6.10 -6.83 2.89
CA LEU A 355 5.47 -7.86 2.07
C LEU A 355 4.01 -8.14 2.48
N MET A 356 3.70 -8.05 3.77
CA MET A 356 2.33 -8.09 4.28
C MET A 356 1.53 -6.93 3.73
N ASP A 357 2.10 -5.72 3.74
CA ASP A 357 1.45 -4.54 3.17
C ASP A 357 1.12 -4.74 1.68
N LEU A 358 2.03 -5.33 0.89
CA LEU A 358 1.73 -5.64 -0.52
C LEU A 358 0.58 -6.63 -0.69
N VAL A 359 0.46 -7.63 0.20
CA VAL A 359 -0.65 -8.60 0.16
C VAL A 359 -1.97 -7.96 0.58
N VAL A 360 -1.96 -7.21 1.68
CA VAL A 360 -3.12 -6.45 2.16
C VAL A 360 -3.59 -5.46 1.11
N GLN A 361 -2.65 -4.85 0.37
CA GLN A 361 -2.95 -3.93 -0.72
C GLN A 361 -3.46 -4.61 -2.00
N GLY A 362 -3.50 -5.94 -2.05
CA GLY A 362 -3.85 -6.70 -3.26
C GLY A 362 -2.80 -6.62 -4.39
N ARG A 363 -1.65 -5.98 -4.14
CA ARG A 363 -0.53 -5.85 -5.11
C ARG A 363 0.30 -7.13 -5.23
N LEU A 364 0.25 -7.97 -4.20
CA LEU A 364 0.86 -9.28 -4.19
C LEU A 364 -0.20 -10.32 -3.80
N ASP A 365 -0.50 -11.24 -4.71
CA ASP A 365 -1.25 -12.45 -4.37
C ASP A 365 -0.24 -13.59 -4.23
N THR A 366 -0.25 -14.33 -3.12
CA THR A 366 0.61 -15.51 -2.91
C THR A 366 -0.14 -16.82 -3.13
N SER A 367 -1.45 -16.81 -3.34
CA SER A 367 -2.28 -18.01 -3.41
C SER A 367 -1.97 -18.89 -4.62
N TRP A 368 -1.43 -18.32 -5.69
CA TRP A 368 -0.93 -19.04 -6.87
C TRP A 368 0.14 -20.08 -6.54
N LEU A 369 0.85 -19.94 -5.41
CA LEU A 369 1.80 -20.95 -4.94
C LEU A 369 1.09 -22.28 -4.71
N PHE A 370 -0.13 -22.23 -4.16
CA PHE A 370 -0.87 -23.39 -3.67
C PHE A 370 -1.77 -23.95 -4.77
N THR A 371 -1.18 -24.80 -5.61
CA THR A 371 -1.88 -25.46 -6.73
C THR A 371 -2.75 -26.63 -6.29
N TYR A 372 -2.65 -27.04 -5.02
CA TYR A 372 -3.44 -28.11 -4.45
C TYR A 372 -3.74 -27.84 -2.97
N VAL A 373 -4.92 -28.25 -2.50
CA VAL A 373 -5.32 -28.18 -1.10
C VAL A 373 -5.68 -29.59 -0.66
N ASP A 374 -5.21 -30.00 0.52
CA ASP A 374 -5.50 -31.32 1.08
C ASP A 374 -5.62 -31.24 2.61
N ASP A 375 -6.05 -32.35 3.22
CA ASP A 375 -6.10 -32.51 4.65
C ASP A 375 -4.70 -32.78 5.22
N PHE A 376 -4.38 -32.15 6.35
CA PHE A 376 -3.11 -32.36 7.06
C PHE A 376 -2.80 -33.84 7.32
N GLU A 377 -3.82 -34.66 7.56
CA GLU A 377 -3.67 -36.11 7.71
C GLU A 377 -2.99 -36.80 6.51
N ASN A 378 -3.07 -36.22 5.31
CA ASN A 378 -2.47 -36.74 4.08
C ASN A 378 -1.02 -36.24 3.85
N ILE A 379 -0.43 -35.50 4.79
CA ILE A 379 0.89 -34.87 4.62
C ILE A 379 2.00 -35.86 4.26
N ALA A 380 1.99 -37.08 4.81
CA ALA A 380 2.97 -38.12 4.49
C ALA A 380 2.97 -38.50 2.99
N GLU A 381 1.78 -38.63 2.39
CA GLU A 381 1.64 -38.86 0.96
C GLU A 381 2.06 -37.62 0.16
N MET A 382 1.74 -36.42 0.66
CA MET A 382 2.15 -35.18 0.01
C MET A 382 3.65 -34.98 -0.02
N TYR A 383 4.41 -35.38 1.01
CA TYR A 383 5.88 -35.41 0.96
C TYR A 383 6.40 -36.26 -0.18
N LYS A 384 5.85 -37.47 -0.34
CA LYS A 384 6.21 -38.37 -1.45
C LYS A 384 5.88 -37.74 -2.80
N LYS A 385 4.69 -37.16 -2.96
CA LYS A 385 4.29 -36.48 -4.21
C LYS A 385 5.16 -35.26 -4.48
N PHE A 386 5.45 -34.44 -3.48
CA PHE A 386 6.25 -33.22 -3.63
C PHE A 386 7.68 -33.53 -4.01
N SER A 387 8.31 -34.50 -3.34
CA SER A 387 9.67 -34.98 -3.66
C SER A 387 9.78 -35.48 -5.12
N ASN A 388 8.73 -36.16 -5.62
CA ASN A 388 8.69 -36.69 -6.98
C ASN A 388 8.09 -35.71 -8.03
N HIS A 389 7.82 -34.45 -7.66
CA HIS A 389 7.17 -33.45 -8.53
C HIS A 389 5.79 -33.91 -9.08
N GLN A 390 5.04 -34.67 -8.28
CA GLN A 390 3.73 -35.25 -8.60
C GLN A 390 2.57 -34.60 -7.84
N VAL A 391 2.81 -33.51 -7.11
CA VAL A 391 1.72 -32.71 -6.53
C VAL A 391 0.84 -32.18 -7.67
N PRO A 392 -0.50 -32.20 -7.55
CA PRO A 392 -1.37 -31.58 -8.56
C PRO A 392 -0.99 -30.11 -8.82
N GLY A 393 -0.81 -29.76 -10.10
CA GLY A 393 -0.27 -28.46 -10.53
C GLY A 393 1.22 -28.23 -10.25
N ARG A 394 1.95 -29.21 -9.69
CA ARG A 394 3.41 -29.32 -9.55
C ARG A 394 4.16 -28.23 -8.77
N LEU A 395 3.45 -27.35 -8.05
CA LEU A 395 4.09 -26.29 -7.25
C LEU A 395 4.07 -26.57 -5.76
N LYS A 396 2.92 -26.38 -5.10
CA LYS A 396 2.84 -26.43 -3.65
C LYS A 396 1.46 -26.86 -3.18
N VAL A 397 1.43 -27.55 -2.04
CA VAL A 397 0.20 -28.00 -1.38
C VAL A 397 -0.07 -27.14 -0.15
N CYS A 398 -1.30 -26.67 0.02
CA CYS A 398 -1.76 -26.09 1.27
C CYS A 398 -2.51 -27.19 2.06
N LEU A 399 -2.09 -27.43 3.30
CA LEU A 399 -2.65 -28.47 4.14
C LEU A 399 -3.47 -27.84 5.26
N ALA A 400 -4.77 -28.16 5.32
CA ALA A 400 -5.65 -27.69 6.37
C ALA A 400 -5.69 -28.71 7.52
N THR A 401 -5.56 -28.26 8.77
CA THR A 401 -5.76 -29.12 9.94
C THR A 401 -7.25 -29.33 10.19
N ALA A 402 -7.62 -30.33 11.01
CA ALA A 402 -9.00 -30.50 11.45
C ALA A 402 -9.58 -29.24 12.12
N PHE A 403 -8.74 -28.48 12.83
CA PHE A 403 -9.10 -27.17 13.38
C PHE A 403 -9.30 -26.12 12.28
N GLY A 404 -8.38 -26.00 11.32
CA GLY A 404 -8.53 -25.08 10.19
C GLY A 404 -9.83 -25.28 9.42
N ARG A 405 -10.21 -26.55 9.18
CA ARG A 405 -11.49 -26.91 8.54
C ARG A 405 -12.72 -26.52 9.38
N SER A 406 -12.64 -26.62 10.71
CA SER A 406 -13.79 -26.35 11.59
C SER A 406 -14.11 -24.87 11.74
N GLN A 407 -13.17 -23.97 11.44
CA GLN A 407 -13.37 -22.52 11.55
C GLN A 407 -14.26 -21.90 10.46
N GLN A 408 -14.87 -22.69 9.57
CA GLN A 408 -15.73 -22.20 8.47
C GLN A 408 -15.11 -21.05 7.64
N MET A 409 -13.77 -20.96 7.55
CA MET A 409 -13.11 -20.11 6.58
C MET A 409 -13.45 -20.65 5.19
N GLN A 410 -14.51 -20.12 4.57
CA GLN A 410 -15.11 -20.39 3.25
C GLN A 410 -14.95 -21.81 2.67
N SER A 411 -16.07 -22.51 2.45
CA SER A 411 -16.10 -23.84 1.81
C SER A 411 -15.36 -23.85 0.47
N TYR A 412 -14.32 -24.68 0.40
CA TYR A 412 -13.29 -24.73 -0.64
C TYR A 412 -13.65 -25.57 -1.88
N SER A 413 -14.93 -25.71 -2.25
CA SER A 413 -15.36 -26.56 -3.37
C SER A 413 -15.76 -25.84 -4.67
N ASP A 414 -15.94 -24.51 -4.67
CA ASP A 414 -16.60 -23.82 -5.80
C ASP A 414 -15.79 -22.70 -6.48
N LEU A 415 -14.45 -22.72 -6.43
CA LEU A 415 -13.63 -21.80 -7.22
C LEU A 415 -12.97 -22.52 -8.41
N PRO A 416 -13.13 -22.03 -9.65
CA PRO A 416 -12.58 -22.69 -10.82
C PRO A 416 -11.06 -22.68 -10.76
N VAL A 417 -10.46 -23.86 -10.85
CA VAL A 417 -9.09 -24.03 -11.32
C VAL A 417 -9.08 -23.52 -12.76
N SER A 418 -8.55 -22.31 -13.00
CA SER A 418 -8.36 -21.83 -14.37
C SER A 418 -7.55 -22.87 -15.16
N PRO A 419 -8.12 -23.52 -16.19
CA PRO A 419 -7.29 -24.20 -17.16
C PRO A 419 -6.55 -23.11 -17.93
N GLY A 420 -5.23 -23.26 -18.10
CA GLY A 420 -4.43 -22.38 -18.95
C GLY A 420 -5.06 -22.23 -20.34
N PRO A 421 -4.75 -21.14 -21.08
CA PRO A 421 -5.46 -20.80 -22.29
C PRO A 421 -5.28 -21.90 -23.35
N SER A 422 -6.37 -22.59 -23.70
CA SER A 422 -6.38 -23.53 -24.82
C SER A 422 -6.45 -22.75 -26.14
N THR A 423 -5.54 -23.07 -27.03
CA THR A 423 -5.46 -22.60 -28.42
C THR A 423 -6.70 -23.01 -29.22
N THR A 424 -7.67 -22.10 -29.36
CA THR A 424 -8.65 -22.23 -30.46
C THR A 424 -9.08 -20.85 -30.93
N THR A 425 -8.81 -20.59 -32.21
CA THR A 425 -9.26 -19.43 -32.99
C THR A 425 -10.77 -19.50 -33.22
N VAL A 426 -11.50 -18.45 -32.81
CA VAL A 426 -12.93 -18.24 -33.14
C VAL A 426 -13.10 -16.78 -33.65
N PRO A 427 -13.94 -16.52 -34.67
CA PRO A 427 -13.98 -15.27 -35.43
C PRO A 427 -14.75 -14.13 -34.70
N PRO A 428 -14.67 -12.88 -35.18
CA PRO A 428 -15.11 -11.71 -34.43
C PRO A 428 -16.63 -11.61 -34.42
N GLN A 429 -17.22 -11.66 -33.22
CA GLN A 429 -18.56 -11.17 -32.94
C GLN A 429 -18.46 -10.04 -31.91
N GLU A 430 -19.05 -8.90 -32.27
CA GLU A 430 -19.21 -7.70 -31.42
C GLU A 430 -19.87 -8.09 -30.10
N LEU A 431 -19.07 -8.16 -29.03
CA LEU A 431 -19.53 -8.27 -27.66
C LEU A 431 -19.31 -6.92 -26.99
N ALA A 432 -20.39 -6.38 -26.44
CA ALA A 432 -20.37 -5.20 -25.58
C ALA A 432 -19.32 -5.36 -24.47
N THR A 433 -18.58 -4.28 -24.22
CA THR A 433 -17.50 -4.15 -23.25
C THR A 433 -17.94 -4.65 -21.87
N PRO A 434 -17.27 -5.63 -21.25
CA PRO A 434 -17.44 -5.90 -19.83
C PRO A 434 -16.86 -4.72 -19.05
N GLN A 435 -17.65 -4.11 -18.17
CA GLN A 435 -17.15 -3.15 -17.18
C GLN A 435 -16.15 -3.89 -16.27
N PHE A 436 -14.87 -3.71 -16.52
CA PHE A 436 -13.80 -4.05 -15.59
C PHE A 436 -14.00 -3.17 -14.35
N PHE A 437 -14.29 -3.77 -13.19
CA PHE A 437 -14.17 -3.06 -11.92
C PHE A 437 -12.70 -2.69 -11.71
N VAL A 438 -12.38 -1.43 -11.92
CA VAL A 438 -11.07 -0.85 -11.63
C VAL A 438 -10.95 -0.76 -10.10
N MET A 439 -10.16 -1.66 -9.50
CA MET A 439 -9.89 -1.60 -8.05
C MET A 439 -8.71 -0.66 -7.80
N PHE A 440 -8.99 0.51 -7.24
CA PHE A 440 -7.94 1.48 -6.86
C PHE A 440 -7.10 0.96 -5.69
N PRO A 441 -5.79 1.24 -5.64
CA PRO A 441 -4.92 0.83 -4.53
C PRO A 441 -5.47 1.32 -3.19
N PRO A 442 -5.39 0.53 -2.11
CA PRO A 442 -5.90 0.95 -0.82
C PRO A 442 -4.96 1.93 -0.12
N PRO A 443 -5.45 2.62 0.93
CA PRO A 443 -4.73 3.73 1.55
C PRO A 443 -3.44 3.31 2.28
N PRO A 444 -2.32 4.08 2.18
CA PRO A 444 -1.09 3.80 2.90
C PRO A 444 -1.28 3.66 4.41
N ILE A 445 -0.82 2.55 5.00
CA ILE A 445 -0.92 2.28 6.44
C ILE A 445 0.05 3.14 7.27
N ALA A 446 1.14 3.62 6.65
CA ALA A 446 2.14 4.48 7.31
C ALA A 446 1.62 5.87 7.70
N LEU A 447 0.47 6.30 7.19
CA LEU A 447 -0.16 7.57 7.54
C LEU A 447 -1.15 7.35 8.68
N ASP A 448 -0.97 8.05 9.80
CA ASP A 448 -1.98 8.15 10.85
C ASP A 448 -3.15 9.01 10.35
N TRP A 449 -4.12 8.37 9.70
CA TRP A 449 -5.31 9.01 9.13
C TRP A 449 -6.17 9.73 10.16
N ASN A 450 -6.10 9.32 11.43
CA ASN A 450 -6.83 9.95 12.52
C ASN A 450 -6.17 11.25 13.01
N ASN A 451 -4.89 11.48 12.68
CA ASN A 451 -4.11 12.65 13.09
C ASN A 451 -3.40 13.36 11.92
N ILE A 452 -3.87 13.13 10.70
CA ILE A 452 -3.20 13.61 9.50
C ILE A 452 -3.24 15.15 9.37
N GLY A 453 -4.26 15.81 9.94
CA GLY A 453 -4.42 17.26 9.93
C GLY A 453 -4.42 17.90 8.53
N PHE A 454 -4.56 19.22 8.46
CA PHE A 454 -4.55 19.95 7.18
C PHE A 454 -3.13 20.44 6.87
N LYS A 455 -2.25 19.51 6.46
CA LYS A 455 -0.85 19.78 6.08
C LYS A 455 -0.59 19.33 4.65
N VAL A 456 0.24 20.09 3.94
CA VAL A 456 0.70 19.74 2.59
C VAL A 456 1.54 18.47 2.66
N ARG A 457 1.25 17.53 1.76
CA ARG A 457 1.99 16.27 1.58
C ARG A 457 2.05 15.98 0.10
N ASP A 458 3.21 15.53 -0.35
CA ASP A 458 3.40 15.19 -1.76
C ASP A 458 2.72 13.85 -2.05
N GLY A 459 2.00 13.81 -3.17
CA GLY A 459 1.54 12.57 -3.79
C GLY A 459 2.54 12.08 -4.83
N ASN A 460 2.07 11.26 -5.76
CA ASN A 460 2.85 10.75 -6.89
C ASN A 460 3.21 11.84 -7.91
N GLY A 461 2.44 12.94 -7.95
CA GLY A 461 2.57 14.00 -8.94
C GLY A 461 1.26 14.75 -9.13
N HIS A 462 1.16 15.50 -10.22
CA HIS A 462 -0.01 16.31 -10.57
C HIS A 462 -0.34 16.19 -12.06
N VAL A 463 -1.52 16.69 -12.45
CA VAL A 463 -1.95 16.73 -13.86
C VAL A 463 -1.88 18.16 -14.37
N GLU A 464 -1.28 18.36 -15.54
CA GLU A 464 -1.21 19.66 -16.21
C GLU A 464 -1.91 19.64 -17.58
N ILE A 465 -2.49 20.79 -17.94
CA ILE A 465 -2.83 21.15 -19.32
C ILE A 465 -2.36 22.57 -19.59
N HIS A 466 -2.01 22.83 -20.85
CA HIS A 466 -1.50 24.11 -21.29
C HIS A 466 -2.37 24.70 -22.39
N PHE A 467 -2.43 26.03 -22.43
CA PHE A 467 -3.05 26.80 -23.51
C PHE A 467 -2.01 27.78 -24.05
N SER A 468 -1.94 27.94 -25.37
CA SER A 468 -1.15 28.99 -26.02
C SER A 468 -1.96 29.68 -27.11
N HIS A 469 -1.98 31.01 -27.11
CA HIS A 469 -2.61 31.81 -28.17
C HIS A 469 -1.88 31.70 -29.51
N SER A 470 -0.54 31.68 -29.49
CA SER A 470 0.30 31.54 -30.69
C SER A 470 0.37 30.11 -31.24
N GLY A 471 0.05 29.11 -30.43
CA GLY A 471 -0.09 27.71 -30.83
C GLY A 471 -1.43 27.39 -31.48
N GLU A 472 -2.05 26.28 -31.06
CA GLU A 472 -3.34 25.82 -31.61
C GLU A 472 -4.55 26.59 -31.05
N ASN A 473 -4.33 27.59 -30.18
CA ASN A 473 -5.36 28.40 -29.52
C ASN A 473 -6.46 27.54 -28.85
N LYS A 474 -6.04 26.43 -28.25
CA LYS A 474 -6.86 25.48 -27.50
C LYS A 474 -6.08 24.89 -26.34
N TRP A 475 -6.78 24.30 -25.38
CA TRP A 475 -6.17 23.53 -24.30
C TRP A 475 -5.59 22.22 -24.82
N SER A 476 -4.41 21.86 -24.32
CA SER A 476 -3.76 20.57 -24.59
C SER A 476 -4.51 19.42 -23.93
N ALA A 477 -4.19 18.19 -24.34
CA ALA A 477 -4.61 17.00 -23.61
C ALA A 477 -3.95 16.97 -22.20
N PRO A 478 -4.59 16.33 -21.20
CA PRO A 478 -4.00 16.15 -19.88
C PRO A 478 -2.67 15.40 -19.94
N GLN A 479 -1.70 15.88 -19.17
CA GLN A 479 -0.41 15.22 -18.96
C GLN A 479 -0.16 15.03 -17.47
N PHE A 480 0.41 13.89 -17.09
CA PHE A 480 0.88 13.67 -15.73
C PHE A 480 2.29 14.22 -15.58
N VAL A 481 2.58 14.86 -14.45
CA VAL A 481 3.91 15.35 -14.10
C VAL A 481 4.28 14.75 -12.76
N ALA A 482 5.30 13.88 -12.76
CA ALA A 482 5.79 13.17 -11.59
C ALA A 482 6.71 14.05 -10.71
N SER A 483 6.22 15.24 -10.36
CA SER A 483 6.92 16.22 -9.54
C SER A 483 5.91 17.00 -8.71
N PRO A 484 6.25 17.45 -7.48
CA PRO A 484 5.43 18.39 -6.75
C PRO A 484 5.62 19.85 -7.24
N PHE A 485 6.55 20.09 -8.16
CA PHE A 485 6.93 21.43 -8.62
C PHE A 485 6.40 21.74 -10.02
N ILE A 486 6.08 23.02 -10.24
CA ILE A 486 5.72 23.57 -11.56
C ILE A 486 6.84 24.50 -12.04
N PRO A 487 7.51 24.20 -13.16
CA PRO A 487 8.43 25.15 -13.77
C PRO A 487 7.64 26.30 -14.39
N VAL A 488 7.86 27.52 -13.88
CA VAL A 488 7.17 28.72 -14.37
C VAL A 488 8.19 29.82 -14.64
N HIS A 489 7.97 30.58 -15.72
CA HIS A 489 8.83 31.71 -16.03
C HIS A 489 8.68 32.79 -14.95
N GLY A 490 9.79 33.35 -14.43
CA GLY A 490 9.74 34.33 -13.33
C GLY A 490 8.92 35.58 -13.63
N MET A 491 8.78 35.95 -14.90
CA MET A 491 7.96 37.07 -15.38
C MET A 491 6.51 36.68 -15.72
N ALA A 492 6.01 35.54 -15.24
CA ALA A 492 4.63 35.11 -15.48
C ALA A 492 3.62 36.00 -14.73
N PRO A 493 2.51 36.44 -15.35
CA PRO A 493 1.46 37.21 -14.69
C PRO A 493 0.84 36.51 -13.47
N GLY A 494 0.80 35.18 -13.46
CA GLY A 494 0.36 34.40 -12.30
C GLY A 494 1.18 34.69 -11.03
N LEU A 495 2.49 34.95 -11.19
CA LEU A 495 3.39 35.28 -10.09
C LEU A 495 3.40 36.78 -9.75
N ASN A 496 3.26 37.64 -10.75
CA ASN A 496 3.54 39.08 -10.61
C ASN A 496 2.28 39.95 -10.47
N TYR A 497 1.18 39.57 -11.11
CA TYR A 497 -0.05 40.39 -11.20
C TYR A 497 -1.27 39.71 -10.59
N GLY A 498 -1.09 38.56 -9.94
CA GLY A 498 -2.18 37.80 -9.33
C GLY A 498 -3.18 37.24 -10.34
N GLN A 499 -2.76 37.07 -11.61
CA GLN A 499 -3.57 36.44 -12.65
C GLN A 499 -3.63 34.92 -12.44
N GLN A 500 -4.31 34.52 -11.36
CA GLN A 500 -4.47 33.14 -10.95
C GLN A 500 -5.83 32.89 -10.29
N VAL A 501 -6.38 31.71 -10.53
CA VAL A 501 -7.58 31.18 -9.90
C VAL A 501 -7.30 29.79 -9.37
N TYR A 502 -8.07 29.35 -8.38
CA TYR A 502 -7.91 28.01 -7.85
C TYR A 502 -9.25 27.43 -7.39
N GLU A 503 -9.29 26.12 -7.27
CA GLU A 503 -10.43 25.38 -6.74
C GLU A 503 -10.06 24.49 -5.56
N GLY A 504 -11.09 23.97 -4.91
CA GLY A 504 -10.96 23.05 -3.79
C GLY A 504 -12.10 22.05 -3.77
N LEU A 505 -11.76 20.79 -4.03
CA LEU A 505 -12.69 19.67 -4.00
C LEU A 505 -12.13 18.53 -3.12
N LYS A 506 -12.99 17.54 -2.84
CA LYS A 506 -12.61 16.36 -2.07
C LYS A 506 -12.99 15.10 -2.82
N ALA A 507 -12.10 14.11 -2.72
CA ALA A 507 -12.37 12.75 -3.13
C ALA A 507 -12.49 11.83 -1.91
N PHE A 508 -13.42 10.87 -2.01
CA PHE A 508 -13.78 9.96 -0.93
C PHE A 508 -13.78 8.52 -1.43
N ARG A 509 -13.33 7.61 -0.56
CA ARG A 509 -13.43 6.18 -0.78
C ARG A 509 -14.72 5.66 -0.16
N HIS A 510 -15.49 4.89 -0.91
CA HIS A 510 -16.78 4.35 -0.48
C HIS A 510 -16.61 2.96 0.17
N PRO A 511 -17.40 2.63 1.21
CA PRO A 511 -17.25 1.37 1.97
C PRO A 511 -17.70 0.11 1.23
N ALA A 512 -18.66 0.21 0.31
CA ALA A 512 -19.34 -0.95 -0.25
C ALA A 512 -18.56 -1.67 -1.37
N ASN A 513 -17.65 -0.96 -2.04
CA ASN A 513 -16.98 -1.44 -3.26
C ASN A 513 -15.62 -0.78 -3.53
N ASP A 514 -15.04 -0.08 -2.54
CA ASP A 514 -13.79 0.69 -2.67
C ASP A 514 -13.76 1.70 -3.83
N LYS A 515 -14.93 2.06 -4.36
CA LYS A 515 -15.09 3.11 -5.36
C LYS A 515 -14.59 4.42 -4.80
N ILE A 516 -13.87 5.18 -5.63
CA ILE A 516 -13.47 6.54 -5.32
C ILE A 516 -14.41 7.48 -6.07
N THR A 517 -14.93 8.50 -5.37
CA THR A 517 -15.76 9.54 -5.98
C THR A 517 -15.20 10.92 -5.68
N ILE A 518 -15.51 11.88 -6.55
CA ILE A 518 -15.28 13.31 -6.34
C ILE A 518 -16.63 13.98 -6.17
N PHE A 519 -16.77 14.78 -5.12
CA PHE A 519 -18.03 15.46 -4.82
C PHE A 519 -18.20 16.75 -5.65
N ARG A 520 -19.23 16.76 -6.53
CA ARG A 520 -19.68 17.88 -7.38
C ARG A 520 -18.59 18.62 -8.16
N PRO A 521 -17.67 17.93 -8.87
CA PRO A 521 -16.62 18.59 -9.66
C PRO A 521 -17.17 19.50 -10.76
N ASP A 522 -18.38 19.26 -11.25
CA ASP A 522 -19.12 20.10 -12.21
C ASP A 522 -19.33 21.53 -11.70
N ARG A 523 -19.71 21.69 -10.43
CA ARG A 523 -19.91 23.00 -9.80
C ARG A 523 -18.59 23.73 -9.63
N ASN A 524 -17.52 23.00 -9.31
CA ASN A 524 -16.16 23.56 -9.23
C ASN A 524 -15.66 24.00 -10.61
N ALA A 525 -15.94 23.23 -11.67
CA ALA A 525 -15.57 23.57 -13.05
C ALA A 525 -16.22 24.91 -13.48
N LYS A 526 -17.54 25.04 -13.29
CA LYS A 526 -18.28 26.28 -13.61
C LYS A 526 -17.77 27.48 -12.81
N ARG A 527 -17.44 27.29 -11.54
CA ARG A 527 -16.89 28.36 -10.71
C ARG A 527 -15.47 28.74 -11.09
N MET A 528 -14.65 27.78 -11.52
CA MET A 528 -13.33 28.07 -12.09
C MET A 528 -13.44 28.85 -13.39
N GLN A 529 -14.38 28.50 -14.28
CA GLN A 529 -14.65 29.26 -15.52
C GLN A 529 -15.02 30.71 -15.21
N HIS A 530 -15.98 30.93 -14.30
CA HIS A 530 -16.34 32.28 -13.86
C HIS A 530 -15.13 33.02 -13.28
N SER A 531 -14.34 32.36 -12.44
CA SER A 531 -13.15 32.98 -11.84
C SER A 531 -12.10 33.32 -12.90
N ALA A 532 -11.90 32.45 -13.89
CA ALA A 532 -10.94 32.63 -14.98
C ALA A 532 -11.32 33.84 -15.84
N GLU A 533 -12.59 33.98 -16.18
CA GLU A 533 -13.12 35.15 -16.89
C GLU A 533 -12.85 36.45 -16.12
N VAL A 534 -13.08 36.47 -14.80
CA VAL A 534 -12.85 37.63 -13.94
C VAL A 534 -11.39 38.10 -13.95
N VAL A 535 -10.42 37.21 -14.18
CA VAL A 535 -8.99 37.56 -14.29
C VAL A 535 -8.42 37.40 -15.70
N SER A 536 -9.28 37.39 -16.72
CA SER A 536 -8.86 37.34 -18.15
C SER A 536 -7.98 36.13 -18.50
N ILE A 537 -8.32 34.96 -17.97
CA ILE A 537 -7.74 33.68 -18.36
C ILE A 537 -8.76 32.94 -19.26
N PRO A 538 -8.33 32.31 -20.37
CA PRO A 538 -9.21 31.45 -21.17
C PRO A 538 -9.90 30.39 -20.30
N PRO A 539 -11.23 30.21 -20.39
CA PRO A 539 -11.93 29.21 -19.59
C PRO A 539 -11.49 27.80 -20.01
N VAL A 540 -11.34 26.91 -19.01
CA VAL A 540 -11.14 25.47 -19.25
C VAL A 540 -12.52 24.84 -19.49
N PRO A 541 -12.73 24.06 -20.58
CA PRO A 541 -13.97 23.33 -20.80
C PRO A 541 -14.35 22.45 -19.60
N GLU A 542 -15.64 22.37 -19.27
CA GLU A 542 -16.13 21.65 -18.08
C GLU A 542 -15.69 20.17 -18.07
N ASP A 543 -15.89 19.47 -19.19
CA ASP A 543 -15.50 18.06 -19.33
C ASP A 543 -13.99 17.86 -19.16
N LEU A 544 -13.17 18.75 -19.74
CA LEU A 544 -11.71 18.68 -19.63
C LEU A 544 -11.24 18.94 -18.19
N PHE A 545 -11.87 19.89 -17.48
CA PHE A 545 -11.59 20.10 -16.06
C PHE A 545 -11.92 18.86 -15.24
N ILE A 546 -13.09 18.25 -15.46
CA ILE A 546 -13.51 17.03 -14.75
C ILE A 546 -12.54 15.89 -15.04
N GLU A 547 -12.14 15.71 -16.31
CA GLU A 547 -11.13 14.74 -16.73
C GLU A 547 -9.80 14.94 -15.98
N CYS A 548 -9.27 16.17 -15.94
CA CYS A 548 -8.03 16.47 -15.22
C CYS A 548 -8.13 16.14 -13.73
N VAL A 549 -9.26 16.44 -13.09
CA VAL A 549 -9.49 16.13 -11.66
C VAL A 549 -9.60 14.63 -11.44
N GLN A 550 -10.31 13.90 -12.30
CA GLN A 550 -10.40 12.43 -12.23
C GLN A 550 -9.03 11.78 -12.41
N LEU A 551 -8.25 12.22 -13.41
CA LEU A 551 -6.91 11.71 -13.66
C LEU A 551 -5.96 12.02 -12.49
N ALA A 552 -6.02 13.21 -11.91
CA ALA A 552 -5.20 13.58 -10.76
C ALA A 552 -5.52 12.73 -9.52
N VAL A 553 -6.80 12.49 -9.24
CA VAL A 553 -7.23 11.60 -8.15
C VAL A 553 -6.85 10.15 -8.46
N GLY A 554 -7.10 9.68 -9.67
CA GLY A 554 -6.79 8.31 -10.09
C GLY A 554 -5.29 7.99 -10.06
N ALA A 555 -4.45 8.95 -10.44
CA ALA A 555 -2.98 8.82 -10.41
C ALA A 555 -2.39 8.89 -8.99
N ASN A 556 -3.19 9.35 -8.01
CA ASN A 556 -2.82 9.45 -6.60
C ASN A 556 -3.75 8.60 -5.72
N ALA A 557 -4.46 7.62 -6.28
CA ALA A 557 -5.63 7.00 -5.67
C ALA A 557 -5.32 6.31 -4.33
N GLU A 558 -4.09 5.84 -4.13
CA GLU A 558 -3.64 5.30 -2.85
C GLU A 558 -3.76 6.35 -1.74
N TYR A 559 -3.57 7.63 -2.01
CA TYR A 559 -3.68 8.66 -0.98
C TYR A 559 -5.13 9.07 -0.68
N VAL A 560 -6.14 8.44 -1.29
CA VAL A 560 -7.54 8.63 -0.88
C VAL A 560 -7.78 7.87 0.42
N PRO A 561 -8.09 8.55 1.54
CA PRO A 561 -8.14 7.91 2.86
C PRO A 561 -9.16 6.78 2.98
N PRO A 562 -9.02 5.92 4.00
CA PRO A 562 -10.04 4.92 4.34
C PRO A 562 -11.40 5.59 4.61
N HIS A 563 -12.49 4.92 4.24
CA HIS A 563 -13.85 5.47 4.37
C HIS A 563 -14.27 5.74 5.83
N ASP A 564 -13.66 5.03 6.78
CA ASP A 564 -13.88 5.13 8.22
C ASP A 564 -12.93 6.13 8.89
N SER A 565 -11.94 6.65 8.15
CA SER A 565 -11.12 7.75 8.62
C SER A 565 -11.88 9.07 8.48
N GLY A 566 -11.80 9.96 9.47
CA GLY A 566 -12.36 11.32 9.37
C GLY A 566 -11.65 12.23 8.35
N ALA A 567 -10.79 11.67 7.50
CA ALA A 567 -9.95 12.37 6.53
C ALA A 567 -10.56 12.31 5.12
N ALA A 568 -10.06 13.15 4.20
CA ALA A 568 -10.39 13.11 2.78
C ALA A 568 -9.16 13.46 1.93
N MET A 569 -9.14 13.01 0.67
CA MET A 569 -8.18 13.55 -0.29
C MET A 569 -8.67 14.93 -0.72
N TYR A 570 -7.86 15.94 -0.48
CA TYR A 570 -8.11 17.28 -0.99
C TYR A 570 -7.47 17.42 -2.36
N VAL A 571 -8.24 17.95 -3.30
CA VAL A 571 -7.80 18.16 -4.68
C VAL A 571 -7.77 19.66 -4.95
N ARG A 572 -6.66 20.14 -5.51
CA ARG A 572 -6.32 21.55 -5.72
C ARG A 572 -6.02 21.82 -7.20
N PRO A 573 -7.04 22.15 -8.00
CA PRO A 573 -6.83 22.76 -9.31
C PRO A 573 -6.35 24.21 -9.15
N MET A 574 -5.32 24.60 -9.89
CA MET A 574 -4.78 25.96 -9.98
C MET A 574 -4.57 26.34 -11.44
N LEU A 575 -5.10 27.49 -11.86
CA LEU A 575 -5.05 27.98 -13.23
C LEU A 575 -4.48 29.39 -13.25
N PHE A 576 -3.44 29.63 -14.05
CA PHE A 576 -2.71 30.90 -14.05
C PHE A 576 -2.04 31.20 -15.40
N GLY A 577 -1.78 32.49 -15.65
CA GLY A 577 -0.94 32.92 -16.77
C GLY A 577 0.52 32.52 -16.51
N SER A 578 1.06 31.61 -17.32
CA SER A 578 2.31 30.88 -17.05
C SER A 578 3.49 31.29 -17.93
N SER A 579 3.25 31.91 -19.09
CA SER A 579 4.33 32.42 -19.95
C SER A 579 4.84 33.79 -19.52
N ALA A 580 6.04 34.15 -19.97
CA ALA A 580 6.63 35.47 -19.73
C ALA A 580 5.75 36.59 -20.29
N GLN A 581 5.35 37.55 -19.46
CA GLN A 581 4.59 38.72 -19.89
C GLN A 581 4.67 39.82 -18.83
N LEU A 582 5.35 40.93 -19.14
CA LEU A 582 5.51 42.07 -18.22
C LEU A 582 4.53 43.22 -18.53
N GLY A 583 4.08 43.35 -19.78
CA GLY A 583 3.07 44.35 -20.13
C GLY A 583 1.71 43.94 -19.60
N LEU A 584 0.86 44.91 -19.22
CA LEU A 584 -0.51 44.66 -18.75
C LEU A 584 -1.44 44.29 -19.93
N SER A 585 -1.22 43.10 -20.47
CA SER A 585 -1.98 42.45 -21.53
C SER A 585 -1.93 40.93 -21.32
N PRO A 586 -2.87 40.16 -21.88
CA PRO A 586 -2.88 38.71 -21.76
C PRO A 586 -1.53 38.07 -22.16
N PRO A 587 -0.98 37.14 -21.37
CA PRO A 587 0.18 36.35 -21.78
C PRO A 587 -0.16 35.43 -22.95
N ASP A 588 0.86 34.92 -23.65
CA ASP A 588 0.64 33.90 -24.67
C ASP A 588 0.16 32.57 -24.07
N GLY A 589 0.75 32.18 -22.93
CA GLY A 589 0.59 30.86 -22.34
C GLY A 589 -0.08 30.85 -20.96
N TYR A 590 -0.93 29.83 -20.74
CA TYR A 590 -1.61 29.55 -19.47
C TYR A 590 -1.45 28.08 -19.10
N THR A 591 -1.46 27.78 -17.81
CA THR A 591 -1.37 26.40 -17.28
C THR A 591 -2.48 26.18 -16.25
N LEU A 592 -3.20 25.06 -16.38
CA LEU A 592 -3.97 24.46 -15.29
C LEU A 592 -3.14 23.30 -14.73
N ALA A 593 -2.90 23.29 -13.42
CA ALA A 593 -2.27 22.21 -12.69
C ALA A 593 -3.22 21.68 -11.59
N VAL A 594 -3.37 20.36 -11.47
CA VAL A 594 -4.28 19.70 -10.53
C VAL A 594 -3.50 18.79 -9.58
N PHE A 595 -3.35 19.23 -8.34
CA PHE A 595 -2.71 18.48 -7.28
C PHE A 595 -3.72 17.69 -6.46
N ALA A 596 -3.35 16.51 -5.98
CA ALA A 596 -4.16 15.69 -5.10
C ALA A 596 -3.35 15.25 -3.88
N MET A 597 -3.85 15.50 -2.67
CA MET A 597 -3.11 15.22 -1.43
C MET A 597 -4.04 14.76 -0.30
N PRO A 598 -3.57 13.89 0.61
CA PRO A 598 -4.36 13.47 1.76
C PRO A 598 -4.42 14.57 2.84
N THR A 599 -5.62 14.87 3.33
CA THR A 599 -5.84 15.91 4.37
C THR A 599 -6.84 15.47 5.43
N GLY A 600 -6.63 15.97 6.66
CA GLY A 600 -7.58 15.86 7.76
C GLY A 600 -8.53 17.05 7.77
N VAL A 601 -9.34 17.17 8.82
CA VAL A 601 -10.28 18.29 8.96
C VAL A 601 -9.52 19.60 9.22
N TYR A 602 -9.87 20.67 8.49
CA TYR A 602 -9.21 21.97 8.59
C TYR A 602 -9.50 22.71 9.92
N HIS A 603 -10.74 22.63 10.38
CA HIS A 603 -11.16 23.07 11.71
C HIS A 603 -11.53 21.85 12.55
N GLY A 604 -11.34 21.90 13.87
CA GLY A 604 -11.88 20.87 14.77
C GLY A 604 -13.41 20.82 14.70
N ALA A 605 -14.02 19.80 15.31
CA ALA A 605 -15.48 19.63 15.32
C ALA A 605 -16.24 20.61 16.24
N SER A 606 -15.54 21.59 16.83
CA SER A 606 -16.08 22.50 17.84
C SER A 606 -16.37 23.88 17.29
N ALA A 607 -17.38 24.54 17.88
CA ALA A 607 -17.82 25.86 17.49
C ALA A 607 -16.74 26.93 17.70
N VAL A 608 -16.71 27.88 16.78
CA VAL A 608 -15.75 28.99 16.77
C VAL A 608 -16.48 30.32 16.99
N ASP A 609 -15.80 31.25 17.65
CA ASP A 609 -16.26 32.63 17.73
C ASP A 609 -15.75 33.42 16.52
N ALA A 610 -16.61 34.30 15.98
CA ALA A 610 -16.35 35.07 14.78
C ALA A 610 -16.21 36.56 15.09
N LEU A 611 -15.22 37.20 14.47
CA LEU A 611 -15.02 38.65 14.53
C LEU A 611 -15.42 39.31 13.21
N ILE A 612 -16.28 40.32 13.26
CA ILE A 612 -16.53 41.19 12.10
C ILE A 612 -15.30 42.07 11.87
N LEU A 613 -14.75 42.03 10.66
CA LEU A 613 -13.62 42.89 10.30
C LEU A 613 -14.11 44.29 9.93
N GLU A 614 -13.58 45.30 10.63
CA GLU A 614 -14.02 46.70 10.51
C GLU A 614 -12.94 47.59 9.89
N ASP A 615 -11.68 47.18 9.90
CA ASP A 615 -10.56 47.94 9.35
C ASP A 615 -10.06 47.37 8.01
N PHE A 616 -10.80 46.40 7.45
CA PHE A 616 -10.43 45.71 6.23
C PHE A 616 -11.66 45.09 5.56
N ASP A 617 -11.73 45.25 4.24
CA ASP A 617 -12.75 44.61 3.42
C ASP A 617 -12.08 43.56 2.51
N ARG A 618 -12.64 42.34 2.44
CA ARG A 618 -12.11 41.26 1.58
C ARG A 618 -12.04 41.65 0.11
N CYS A 619 -13.02 42.41 -0.35
CA CYS A 619 -13.13 42.86 -1.71
C CYS A 619 -13.91 44.18 -1.80
N ALA A 620 -13.56 45.00 -2.79
CA ALA A 620 -14.33 46.18 -3.14
C ALA A 620 -15.72 45.80 -3.70
N PRO A 621 -16.72 46.70 -3.68
CA PRO A 621 -18.09 46.38 -4.09
C PRO A 621 -18.25 45.91 -5.53
N HIS A 622 -17.31 46.27 -6.40
CA HIS A 622 -17.24 45.88 -7.81
C HIS A 622 -15.88 45.22 -8.11
N GLY A 623 -15.30 44.55 -7.10
CA GLY A 623 -14.04 43.84 -7.21
C GLY A 623 -14.22 42.38 -7.60
N THR A 624 -13.23 41.57 -7.24
CA THR A 624 -13.13 40.16 -7.60
C THR A 624 -13.77 39.21 -6.58
N GLY A 625 -14.61 39.71 -5.66
CA GLY A 625 -15.11 38.94 -4.52
C GLY A 625 -15.78 37.62 -4.88
N ALA A 626 -16.69 37.63 -5.86
CA ALA A 626 -17.37 36.42 -6.33
C ALA A 626 -16.45 35.37 -6.98
N ALA A 627 -15.23 35.74 -7.36
CA ALA A 627 -14.24 34.85 -7.96
C ALA A 627 -13.31 34.23 -6.91
N LYS A 628 -12.87 33.00 -7.16
CA LYS A 628 -11.93 32.28 -6.28
C LYS A 628 -10.48 32.56 -6.68
N VAL A 629 -10.07 33.81 -6.50
CA VAL A 629 -8.74 34.33 -6.85
C VAL A 629 -7.87 34.52 -5.61
N GLY A 630 -6.56 34.26 -5.72
CA GLY A 630 -5.63 34.41 -4.60
C GLY A 630 -5.58 35.83 -4.01
N GLY A 631 -5.85 36.85 -4.84
CA GLY A 631 -5.92 38.25 -4.43
C GLY A 631 -6.98 38.56 -3.36
N ASN A 632 -8.03 37.74 -3.26
CA ASN A 632 -9.04 37.90 -2.22
C ASN A 632 -8.63 37.28 -0.87
N TYR A 633 -7.58 36.44 -0.85
CA TYR A 633 -7.17 35.68 0.33
C TYR A 633 -5.89 36.21 0.95
N ALA A 634 -4.88 36.55 0.14
CA ALA A 634 -3.59 37.00 0.65
C ALA A 634 -3.69 38.22 1.59
N PRO A 635 -4.49 39.27 1.29
CA PRO A 635 -4.60 40.43 2.18
C PRO A 635 -5.28 40.13 3.53
N VAL A 636 -6.14 39.11 3.57
CA VAL A 636 -6.92 38.71 4.76
C VAL A 636 -6.02 38.10 5.84
N LEU A 637 -4.92 37.45 5.46
CA LEU A 637 -4.11 36.59 6.34
C LEU A 637 -3.71 37.28 7.65
N ARG A 638 -3.24 38.53 7.59
CA ARG A 638 -2.81 39.29 8.78
C ARG A 638 -3.98 39.62 9.72
N HIS A 639 -5.17 39.87 9.17
CA HIS A 639 -6.37 40.22 9.95
C HIS A 639 -6.94 38.98 10.64
N SER A 640 -6.96 37.84 9.94
CA SER A 640 -7.35 36.55 10.53
C SER A 640 -6.36 36.09 11.61
N ASP A 641 -5.05 36.31 11.44
CA ASP A 641 -4.07 35.98 12.48
C ASP A 641 -4.25 36.84 13.74
N ARG A 642 -4.50 38.15 13.57
CA ARG A 642 -4.85 39.05 14.69
C ARG A 642 -6.10 38.55 15.42
N ALA A 643 -7.19 38.31 14.70
CA ALA A 643 -8.46 37.84 15.27
C ALA A 643 -8.26 36.52 16.05
N ARG A 644 -7.46 35.59 15.52
CA ARG A 644 -7.12 34.33 16.19
C ARG A 644 -6.39 34.53 17.51
N ARG A 645 -5.42 35.44 17.57
CA ARG A 645 -4.71 35.77 18.83
C ARG A 645 -5.63 36.39 19.88
N GLU A 646 -6.71 37.03 19.43
CA GLU A 646 -7.76 37.60 20.28
C GLU A 646 -8.85 36.60 20.66
N GLY A 647 -8.75 35.33 20.21
CA GLY A 647 -9.68 34.26 20.56
C GLY A 647 -10.78 33.98 19.52
N PHE A 648 -10.80 34.70 18.40
CA PHE A 648 -11.78 34.48 17.32
C PHE A 648 -11.24 33.48 16.29
N GLY A 649 -11.95 32.37 16.10
CA GLY A 649 -11.53 31.29 15.20
C GLY A 649 -11.77 31.59 13.72
N ILE A 650 -12.66 32.53 13.41
CA ILE A 650 -13.01 32.93 12.04
C ILE A 650 -13.35 34.42 11.97
N THR A 651 -13.30 35.00 10.77
CA THR A 651 -13.60 36.41 10.52
C THR A 651 -14.76 36.54 9.54
N LEU A 652 -15.67 37.47 9.81
CA LEU A 652 -16.87 37.76 9.03
C LEU A 652 -16.70 39.10 8.29
N HIS A 653 -17.08 39.13 7.02
CA HIS A 653 -17.13 40.34 6.21
C HIS A 653 -18.57 40.79 6.03
N LEU A 654 -18.78 42.10 6.18
CA LEU A 654 -20.00 42.77 5.73
C LEU A 654 -19.75 43.37 4.35
N ASP A 655 -20.83 43.80 3.69
CA ASP A 655 -20.73 44.48 2.41
C ASP A 655 -19.81 45.71 2.52
N SER A 656 -18.85 45.83 1.61
CA SER A 656 -17.82 46.87 1.70
C SER A 656 -18.32 48.28 1.37
N ALA A 657 -19.54 48.42 0.84
CA ALA A 657 -20.11 49.72 0.48
C ALA A 657 -20.78 50.40 1.69
N THR A 658 -21.52 49.64 2.48
CA THR A 658 -22.38 50.18 3.55
C THR A 658 -22.14 49.54 4.90
N ARG A 659 -21.58 48.32 4.93
CA ARG A 659 -21.39 47.49 6.13
C ARG A 659 -22.69 47.27 6.90
N THR A 660 -23.77 47.07 6.16
CA THR A 660 -25.12 46.84 6.69
C THR A 660 -25.63 45.45 6.38
N GLU A 661 -24.98 44.69 5.52
CA GLU A 661 -25.41 43.35 5.10
C GLU A 661 -24.26 42.35 5.22
N VAL A 662 -24.60 41.11 5.55
CA VAL A 662 -23.65 40.00 5.64
C VAL A 662 -23.22 39.58 4.24
N ASP A 663 -21.90 39.54 3.99
CA ASP A 663 -21.34 38.98 2.77
C ASP A 663 -20.97 37.50 2.98
N GLU A 664 -19.84 37.23 3.62
CA GLU A 664 -19.38 35.86 3.91
C GLU A 664 -18.29 35.84 4.99
N PHE A 665 -17.96 34.65 5.51
CA PHE A 665 -16.75 34.48 6.29
C PHE A 665 -15.52 34.45 5.36
N SER A 666 -14.35 34.88 5.87
CA SER A 666 -13.11 34.97 5.08
C SER A 666 -12.74 33.76 4.23
N THR A 667 -13.16 32.56 4.64
CA THR A 667 -12.83 31.29 3.97
C THR A 667 -14.04 30.42 3.67
N SER A 668 -15.26 30.86 4.04
CA SER A 668 -16.46 30.02 4.04
C SER A 668 -17.72 30.86 3.80
N ALA A 669 -18.74 30.25 3.20
CA ALA A 669 -20.05 30.87 3.11
C ALA A 669 -20.73 30.94 4.48
N PHE A 670 -21.62 31.90 4.64
CA PHE A 670 -22.49 32.02 5.80
C PHE A 670 -23.81 31.27 5.57
N ILE A 671 -24.29 30.57 6.58
CA ILE A 671 -25.65 30.00 6.63
C ILE A 671 -26.24 30.33 8.00
N GLY A 672 -27.42 30.95 8.01
CA GLY A 672 -28.21 31.20 9.22
C GLY A 672 -29.40 30.25 9.30
N VAL A 673 -29.74 29.80 10.50
CA VAL A 673 -30.92 28.98 10.76
C VAL A 673 -31.85 29.75 11.68
N LYS A 674 -33.12 29.89 11.28
CA LYS A 674 -34.17 30.54 12.06
C LYS A 674 -35.28 29.54 12.36
N ARG A 675 -35.74 29.51 13.61
CA ARG A 675 -36.86 28.69 14.06
C ARG A 675 -38.06 29.57 14.42
N ASP A 676 -39.21 29.26 13.85
CA ASP A 676 -40.49 29.86 14.20
C ASP A 676 -41.49 28.74 14.53
N GLY A 677 -41.66 28.46 15.82
CA GLY A 677 -42.35 27.26 16.30
C GLY A 677 -41.67 25.98 15.80
N ASP A 678 -42.42 25.16 15.05
CA ASP A 678 -41.93 23.92 14.45
C ASP A 678 -41.29 24.13 13.06
N GLN A 679 -41.43 25.32 12.46
CA GLN A 679 -40.87 25.61 11.13
C GLN A 679 -39.41 26.03 11.25
N ILE A 680 -38.54 25.32 10.54
CA ILE A 680 -37.12 25.66 10.39
C ILE A 680 -36.90 26.30 9.02
N THR A 681 -36.17 27.41 9.00
CA THR A 681 -35.73 28.10 7.77
C THR A 681 -34.20 28.19 7.73
N VAL A 682 -33.60 27.69 6.66
CA VAL A 682 -32.16 27.74 6.38
C VAL A 682 -31.89 28.83 5.34
N ILE A 683 -31.05 29.80 5.68
CA ILE A 683 -30.89 31.06 4.96
C ILE A 683 -29.42 31.25 4.56
N GLN A 684 -29.15 31.45 3.27
CA GLN A 684 -27.84 31.85 2.76
C GLN A 684 -27.88 33.32 2.29
N PRO A 685 -26.91 34.18 2.69
CA PRO A 685 -26.78 35.51 2.13
C PRO A 685 -26.55 35.47 0.62
N ASP A 686 -27.36 36.22 -0.13
CA ASP A 686 -27.19 36.43 -1.55
C ASP A 686 -26.31 37.66 -1.78
N SER A 687 -24.99 37.46 -1.80
CA SER A 687 -24.03 38.54 -2.04
C SER A 687 -23.28 38.38 -3.34
N ARG A 688 -23.25 39.48 -4.12
CA ARG A 688 -22.45 39.62 -5.34
C ARG A 688 -20.94 39.62 -5.08
N ASN A 689 -20.54 39.77 -3.83
CA ASN A 689 -19.14 39.79 -3.39
C ASN A 689 -18.73 38.47 -2.71
N ALA A 690 -19.68 37.56 -2.50
CA ALA A 690 -19.43 36.25 -1.96
C ALA A 690 -19.22 35.23 -3.08
N ILE A 691 -18.34 34.26 -2.82
CA ILE A 691 -18.10 33.17 -3.77
C ILE A 691 -19.32 32.23 -3.78
N ASP A 692 -19.76 31.78 -4.97
CA ASP A 692 -20.84 30.77 -5.05
C ASP A 692 -20.37 29.43 -4.46
N SER A 693 -20.67 29.20 -3.19
CA SER A 693 -20.15 28.05 -2.44
C SER A 693 -20.86 26.76 -2.83
N VAL A 694 -20.11 25.79 -3.38
CA VAL A 694 -20.59 24.42 -3.64
C VAL A 694 -21.15 23.78 -2.37
N THR A 695 -20.48 23.98 -1.22
CA THR A 695 -20.92 23.42 0.06
C THR A 695 -22.23 24.06 0.52
N ALA A 696 -22.35 25.39 0.48
CA ALA A 696 -23.58 26.05 0.90
C ALA A 696 -24.77 25.70 0.00
N ALA A 697 -24.56 25.68 -1.32
CA ALA A 697 -25.58 25.25 -2.27
C ALA A 697 -26.06 23.82 -1.99
N SER A 698 -25.13 22.88 -1.73
CA SER A 698 -25.48 21.49 -1.40
C SER A 698 -26.24 21.39 -0.07
N VAL A 699 -25.89 22.19 0.93
CA VAL A 699 -26.60 22.23 2.22
C VAL A 699 -28.02 22.77 2.07
N LEU A 700 -28.22 23.82 1.26
CA LEU A 700 -29.55 24.33 0.97
C LEU A 700 -30.41 23.27 0.26
N GLU A 701 -29.87 22.55 -0.71
CA GLU A 701 -30.57 21.45 -1.39
C GLU A 701 -30.93 20.33 -0.39
N ILE A 702 -29.98 19.90 0.47
CA ILE A 702 -30.25 18.93 1.55
C ILE A 702 -31.34 19.44 2.49
N ALA A 703 -31.29 20.70 2.92
CA ALA A 703 -32.29 21.30 3.81
C ALA A 703 -33.70 21.20 3.21
N GLY A 704 -33.85 21.44 1.91
CA GLY A 704 -35.10 21.23 1.18
C GLY A 704 -35.58 19.78 1.24
N THR A 705 -34.70 18.80 1.05
CA THR A 705 -35.05 17.37 1.15
C THR A 705 -35.46 16.94 2.56
N LEU A 706 -34.98 17.64 3.60
CA LEU A 706 -35.35 17.43 5.00
C LEU A 706 -36.65 18.15 5.38
N GLY A 707 -37.30 18.85 4.44
CA GLY A 707 -38.54 19.59 4.65
C GLY A 707 -38.36 20.96 5.29
N TYR A 708 -37.13 21.48 5.37
CA TYR A 708 -36.87 22.84 5.83
C TYR A 708 -37.18 23.86 4.73
N ARG A 709 -37.62 25.06 5.14
CA ARG A 709 -37.73 26.18 4.21
C ARG A 709 -36.32 26.68 3.89
N VAL A 710 -36.07 26.99 2.63
CA VAL A 710 -34.76 27.44 2.13
C VAL A 710 -34.90 28.82 1.54
N GLU A 711 -34.00 29.73 1.92
CA GLU A 711 -33.95 31.09 1.36
C GLU A 711 -32.52 31.45 0.94
N LYS A 712 -32.39 32.10 -0.20
CA LYS A 712 -31.16 32.79 -0.62
C LYS A 712 -31.52 34.25 -0.89
N ARG A 713 -31.09 35.15 0.00
CA ARG A 713 -31.47 36.58 -0.01
C ARG A 713 -30.45 37.43 0.73
N ARG A 714 -30.54 38.76 0.61
CA ARG A 714 -29.75 39.65 1.48
C ARG A 714 -30.10 39.42 2.95
N VAL A 715 -29.09 39.50 3.81
CA VAL A 715 -29.21 39.35 5.26
C VAL A 715 -28.64 40.60 5.89
N ALA A 716 -29.50 41.38 6.56
CA ALA A 716 -29.08 42.59 7.24
C ALA A 716 -28.25 42.24 8.49
N TYR A 717 -27.31 43.12 8.85
CA TYR A 717 -26.53 43.02 10.06
C TYR A 717 -27.42 42.88 11.31
N GLU A 718 -28.52 43.64 11.36
CA GLU A 718 -29.45 43.63 12.48
C GLU A 718 -30.15 42.27 12.67
N GLU A 719 -30.27 41.48 11.60
CA GLU A 719 -30.89 40.16 11.58
C GLU A 719 -30.00 39.09 12.23
N LEU A 720 -28.71 39.37 12.46
CA LEU A 720 -27.80 38.42 13.13
C LEU A 720 -28.36 37.95 14.48
N ARG A 721 -29.08 38.80 15.21
CA ARG A 721 -29.71 38.45 16.50
C ARG A 721 -30.88 37.44 16.38
N GLU A 722 -31.42 37.25 15.18
CA GLU A 722 -32.63 36.47 14.94
C GLU A 722 -32.34 34.99 14.60
N PHE A 723 -31.08 34.64 14.35
CA PHE A 723 -30.70 33.26 14.06
C PHE A 723 -30.54 32.45 15.35
N ASP A 724 -31.06 31.22 15.33
CA ASP A 724 -30.84 30.22 16.39
C ASP A 724 -29.48 29.54 16.26
N GLU A 725 -29.06 29.26 15.02
CA GLU A 725 -27.76 28.66 14.68
C GLU A 725 -27.14 29.45 13.53
N VAL A 726 -25.81 29.63 13.56
CA VAL A 726 -25.03 30.14 12.43
C VAL A 726 -23.94 29.13 12.09
N ILE A 727 -23.75 28.89 10.80
CA ILE A 727 -22.89 27.84 10.26
C ILE A 727 -21.99 28.46 9.19
N ALA A 728 -20.68 28.24 9.31
CA ALA A 728 -19.72 28.52 8.25
C ALA A 728 -19.57 27.27 7.36
N ALA A 729 -19.82 27.41 6.05
CA ALA A 729 -19.85 26.30 5.10
C ALA A 729 -18.75 26.39 4.04
N GLY A 730 -17.89 25.37 3.95
CA GLY A 730 -16.83 25.30 2.95
C GLY A 730 -16.15 23.94 2.84
N THR A 731 -15.59 23.61 1.67
CA THR A 731 -15.05 22.27 1.35
C THR A 731 -14.10 21.71 2.41
N ALA A 732 -13.17 22.53 2.91
CA ALA A 732 -12.10 22.06 3.80
C ALA A 732 -12.62 21.56 5.15
N ALA A 733 -13.58 22.26 5.76
CA ALA A 733 -14.13 21.94 7.07
C ALA A 733 -15.55 21.33 7.04
N ALA A 734 -16.16 21.24 5.84
CA ALA A 734 -17.59 20.97 5.66
C ALA A 734 -18.44 22.06 6.31
N LEU A 735 -18.99 21.82 7.50
CA LEU A 735 -19.79 22.77 8.27
C LEU A 735 -19.15 23.00 9.63
N VAL A 736 -18.91 24.27 9.96
CA VAL A 736 -18.35 24.71 11.24
C VAL A 736 -19.41 25.52 11.98
N PRO A 737 -19.84 25.12 13.18
CA PRO A 737 -20.78 25.92 13.96
C PRO A 737 -20.11 27.20 14.46
N VAL A 738 -20.86 28.29 14.46
CA VAL A 738 -20.41 29.60 14.96
C VAL A 738 -21.09 29.86 16.29
N GLY A 739 -20.30 29.96 17.35
CA GLY A 739 -20.78 30.16 18.73
C GLY A 739 -21.21 31.60 19.00
N SER A 740 -20.47 32.56 18.45
CA SER A 740 -20.84 33.96 18.52
C SER A 740 -20.28 34.77 17.35
N ILE A 741 -20.91 35.91 17.07
CA ILE A 741 -20.39 36.94 16.16
C ILE A 741 -20.24 38.25 16.95
N THR A 742 -19.06 38.85 16.91
CA THR A 742 -18.73 40.09 17.63
C THR A 742 -18.42 41.23 16.66
N MET A 743 -18.97 42.41 16.93
CA MET A 743 -18.57 43.68 16.32
C MET A 743 -18.08 44.62 17.42
N GLN A 744 -16.78 44.92 17.42
CA GLN A 744 -16.13 45.60 18.54
C GLN A 744 -16.56 47.07 18.63
N SER A 745 -16.68 47.79 17.51
CA SER A 745 -17.03 49.22 17.54
C SER A 745 -18.41 49.53 18.12
N ARG A 746 -19.36 48.59 17.98
CA ARG A 746 -20.72 48.72 18.52
C ARG A 746 -20.89 48.07 19.90
N GLY A 747 -19.91 47.29 20.36
CA GLY A 747 -20.03 46.50 21.58
C GLY A 747 -21.00 45.33 21.46
N ASP A 748 -21.33 44.91 20.23
CA ASP A 748 -22.31 43.88 19.95
C ASP A 748 -21.67 42.47 19.99
N LYS A 749 -22.36 41.53 20.63
CA LYS A 749 -22.05 40.10 20.62
C LYS A 749 -23.35 39.30 20.48
N PHE A 750 -23.51 38.61 19.35
CA PHE A 750 -24.62 37.70 19.10
C PHE A 750 -24.18 36.28 19.41
N GLU A 751 -24.96 35.52 20.20
CA GLU A 751 -24.63 34.15 20.61
C GLU A 751 -25.64 33.16 20.02
N TYR A 752 -25.15 32.00 19.58
CA TYR A 752 -25.94 31.01 18.87
C TYR A 752 -25.86 29.63 19.53
N ARG A 753 -26.86 28.78 19.28
CA ARG A 753 -26.90 27.41 19.82
C ARG A 753 -25.81 26.54 19.19
N CYS A 754 -24.98 25.93 20.04
CA CYS A 754 -23.88 25.07 19.61
C CYS A 754 -23.83 23.70 20.30
N GLY A 755 -24.89 23.29 21.01
CA GLY A 755 -24.87 22.03 21.77
C GLY A 755 -23.98 22.10 23.02
N ALA A 756 -24.03 21.06 23.86
CA ALA A 756 -23.32 21.03 25.14
C ALA A 756 -21.80 20.81 24.97
N GLN A 757 -21.37 20.17 23.88
CA GLN A 757 -19.97 19.90 23.54
C GLN A 757 -19.44 20.85 22.45
N LYS A 758 -20.18 21.92 22.13
CA LYS A 758 -19.89 22.87 21.06
C LYS A 758 -19.89 22.24 19.65
N GLU A 759 -20.57 21.12 19.44
CA GLU A 759 -20.66 20.36 18.19
C GLU A 759 -21.59 20.99 17.13
N GLY A 760 -22.34 22.03 17.51
CA GLY A 760 -23.39 22.66 16.69
C GLY A 760 -24.78 22.38 17.24
N GLY A 761 -25.77 23.16 16.79
CA GLY A 761 -27.17 22.87 17.10
C GLY A 761 -27.72 21.70 16.28
N GLU A 762 -28.97 21.35 16.54
CA GLU A 762 -29.65 20.19 15.94
C GLU A 762 -29.63 20.25 14.40
N VAL A 763 -29.87 21.43 13.82
CA VAL A 763 -29.96 21.60 12.37
C VAL A 763 -28.58 21.49 11.74
N CYS A 764 -27.56 22.14 12.32
CA CYS A 764 -26.18 22.02 11.88
C CYS A 764 -25.70 20.57 11.88
N VAL A 765 -25.93 19.83 12.97
CA VAL A 765 -25.53 18.41 13.08
C VAL A 765 -26.23 17.56 12.03
N LYS A 766 -27.53 17.74 11.83
CA LYS A 766 -28.30 16.96 10.85
C LYS A 766 -27.85 17.22 9.41
N LEU A 767 -27.62 18.48 9.05
CA LEU A 767 -27.11 18.87 7.74
C LEU A 767 -25.69 18.31 7.50
N LEU A 768 -24.81 18.40 8.51
CA LEU A 768 -23.44 17.91 8.41
C LEU A 768 -23.40 16.38 8.24
N GLN A 769 -24.18 15.64 9.02
CA GLN A 769 -24.28 14.18 8.92
C GLN A 769 -24.77 13.75 7.54
N THR A 770 -25.79 14.42 7.01
CA THR A 770 -26.36 14.10 5.70
C THR A 770 -25.37 14.41 4.57
N LEU A 771 -24.73 15.59 4.61
CA LEU A 771 -23.71 15.97 3.63
C LEU A 771 -22.53 15.00 3.62
N ARG A 772 -21.98 14.67 4.80
CA ARG A 772 -20.89 13.71 4.93
C ARG A 772 -21.28 12.32 4.46
N GLY A 773 -22.50 11.88 4.78
CA GLY A 773 -22.99 10.58 4.37
C GLY A 773 -23.10 10.43 2.85
N ILE A 774 -23.58 11.47 2.16
CA ILE A 774 -23.59 11.51 0.69
C ILE A 774 -22.15 11.48 0.17
N GLN A 775 -21.27 12.33 0.70
CA GLN A 775 -19.87 12.42 0.28
C GLN A 775 -19.09 11.11 0.42
N SER A 776 -19.28 10.38 1.53
CA SER A 776 -18.57 9.11 1.78
C SER A 776 -19.28 7.88 1.21
N GLY A 777 -20.46 8.06 0.60
CA GLY A 777 -21.26 6.96 0.07
C GLY A 777 -21.90 6.06 1.13
N THR A 778 -22.03 6.53 2.37
CA THR A 778 -22.81 5.82 3.41
C THR A 778 -24.31 6.15 3.34
N VAL A 779 -24.66 7.23 2.64
CA VAL A 779 -26.03 7.58 2.25
C VAL A 779 -26.12 7.55 0.73
N GLU A 780 -27.23 7.02 0.21
CA GLU A 780 -27.49 6.98 -1.23
C GLU A 780 -27.51 8.39 -1.82
N ASP A 781 -26.72 8.59 -2.86
CA ASP A 781 -26.66 9.85 -3.60
C ASP A 781 -27.77 9.92 -4.65
N THR A 782 -28.97 10.26 -4.20
CA THR A 782 -30.15 10.41 -5.07
C THR A 782 -30.09 11.63 -5.99
N LEU A 783 -29.13 12.54 -5.77
CA LEU A 783 -28.98 13.80 -6.51
C LEU A 783 -27.87 13.75 -7.57
N GLY A 784 -27.13 12.64 -7.66
CA GLY A 784 -26.08 12.43 -8.66
C GLY A 784 -24.88 13.36 -8.47
N TRP A 785 -24.53 13.69 -7.23
CA TRP A 785 -23.44 14.60 -6.89
C TRP A 785 -22.06 13.96 -6.88
N ASN A 786 -21.94 12.65 -6.74
CA ASN A 786 -20.68 11.93 -6.65
C ASN A 786 -20.23 11.39 -8.01
N TYR A 787 -19.18 11.99 -8.56
CA TYR A 787 -18.60 11.60 -9.84
C TYR A 787 -17.59 10.48 -9.60
N GLU A 788 -17.80 9.33 -10.22
CA GLU A 788 -16.91 8.19 -10.09
C GLU A 788 -15.55 8.46 -10.75
N VAL A 789 -14.47 8.12 -10.06
CA VAL A 789 -13.11 8.21 -10.60
C VAL A 789 -12.82 6.93 -11.40
N GLN A 790 -12.22 7.08 -12.57
CA GLN A 790 -11.70 5.97 -13.38
C GLN A 790 -10.17 5.90 -13.25
N ALA A 791 -9.58 4.71 -13.40
CA ALA A 791 -8.12 4.61 -13.41
C ALA A 791 -7.55 5.39 -14.60
N PRO A 792 -6.40 6.05 -14.40
CA PRO A 792 -5.64 6.61 -15.52
C PRO A 792 -5.29 5.51 -16.53
N PRO A 793 -5.12 5.87 -17.81
CA PRO A 793 -4.69 4.92 -18.83
C PRO A 793 -3.40 4.20 -18.44
N LYS A 794 -3.30 2.91 -18.75
CA LYS A 794 -2.14 2.08 -18.38
C LYS A 794 -0.85 2.66 -18.96
N GLY A 795 0.15 2.90 -18.10
CA GLY A 795 1.44 3.46 -18.49
C GLY A 795 1.49 4.99 -18.61
N TRP A 796 0.37 5.69 -18.44
CA TRP A 796 0.29 7.15 -18.58
C TRP A 796 1.13 7.91 -17.54
N THR A 797 1.20 7.40 -16.30
CA THR A 797 2.04 7.98 -15.25
C THR A 797 3.53 7.63 -15.39
N GLN A 798 3.85 6.50 -16.02
CA GLN A 798 5.22 6.00 -16.20
C GLN A 798 5.95 6.71 -17.35
N GLN A 799 5.24 6.98 -18.46
CA GLN A 799 5.79 7.77 -19.58
C GLN A 799 6.30 9.14 -19.14
N ALA A 800 5.60 9.78 -18.19
CA ALA A 800 6.01 11.06 -17.63
C ALA A 800 7.28 10.99 -16.76
N GLN A 801 7.52 9.87 -16.07
CA GLN A 801 8.73 9.66 -15.27
C GLN A 801 9.95 9.47 -16.17
N GLU A 802 9.80 8.70 -17.25
CA GLU A 802 10.85 8.48 -18.26
C GLU A 802 11.24 9.78 -19.01
N GLU A 803 10.28 10.66 -19.33
CA GLU A 803 10.55 11.95 -19.99
C GLU A 803 11.34 12.93 -19.10
N ILE A 804 11.21 12.86 -17.77
CA ILE A 804 12.00 13.67 -16.83
C ILE A 804 13.45 13.18 -16.79
N GLU A 805 13.66 11.86 -16.73
CA GLU A 805 15.00 11.26 -16.73
C GLU A 805 15.77 11.54 -18.03
N LEU A 806 15.06 11.63 -19.17
CA LEU A 806 15.65 11.92 -20.49
C LEU A 806 15.91 13.41 -20.73
N SER A 807 15.11 14.31 -20.15
CA SER A 807 15.22 15.76 -20.38
C SER A 807 16.28 16.44 -19.50
N GLY A 808 16.84 15.73 -18.51
CA GLY A 808 17.92 16.23 -17.64
C GLY A 808 17.52 17.44 -16.78
N ALA A 809 16.24 17.78 -16.73
CA ALA A 809 15.70 18.87 -15.94
C ALA A 809 15.54 18.43 -14.48
N ASN A 810 16.67 18.21 -13.81
CA ASN A 810 16.73 18.30 -12.35
C ASN A 810 16.51 19.78 -11.99
N VAL A 811 15.26 20.17 -11.78
CA VAL A 811 14.98 21.42 -11.08
C VAL A 811 15.17 21.14 -9.58
N PRO A 812 16.00 21.91 -8.86
CA PRO A 812 16.51 21.60 -7.52
C PRO A 812 15.45 21.38 -6.44
#